data_AF-T1JN37-F1
#
_entry.id   AF-T1JN37-F1
#
_cell.length_a   1.000
_cell.length_b   1.000
_cell.length_c   1.000
_cell.angle_alpha   90.00
_cell.angle_beta   90.00
_cell.angle_gamma   90.00
#
_symmetry.space_group_name_H-M   'P 1'
#
loop_
_entity.id
_entity.type
_entity.pdbx_description
1 polymer ?
#
loop_
_entity_poly.entity_id
_entity_poly.type
_entity_poly.pdbx_seq_one_letter_code
_entity_poly.pdbx_strand_id
1 'polypeptide(L)'
;MDTWVKISELNRNVCHQEVEKCFKSYGLTKKITLEKKFGYKFVAFVQFVNHRDAADAVNDLNGKYVFDKTNKIKVEISRSVRPCSKRKRSPELVGSSTSYKRSINCQNDMSKSNGNLKLSKSQKRRCDRKDGRRKKMAKIFDNLSSENLLVEEDLKLEDRHLAEVIERMVAAASSKALTELSQEKSWVCGYSWADKVEAEEEQERLFQVVVQVCNNSAMTSVSLPEFFENRSVFITGATGFLGKILIEKLLRSCPRVRTVYILLRSKRGKNINSRLDDLIDCKLFQRLNHEQPSAIRKLVPISGDICEPDLGLNPTDVKILVDNVTVVFHLAASIKFNEPLVTAVRSNLLPIRYLLELCHKMMSLVSLVHVSTAFSNCNRSEIEEVIYQPSIHPQKLIELLEWMDDDLVEKMTPHVLGDYPNTYTFTKGLGEYLLIEEGHNLPMSIVRPSIVTASWKEPTCGWIDNYNTVTGFVVAVGKGFVRYLHGDPNCTADLMPADVSVNLMLAVARETAVNRSEQVKVYNCTSGNLNKVTWADVEKHCFHPTGKQTMNGTLRYSSATIRNNHYIYSLLYLWDHYVFARPLDVILKLFGKNIELVRMQDKIRKSMNVLKFFSCNQWKFSSDNVCSLWKSLNAKEKQMFNFDVRQINWPDYLENYVYGCKVFLLKEDASTLALAQKRQNSKNVKN
;
A
#
# COMPACT_ATOMS: atom_id res chain seq x y z
N MET A 1 -34.43 -28.58 17.98
CA MET A 1 -33.05 -28.03 18.04
C MET A 1 -33.18 -26.52 18.11
N ASP A 2 -32.44 -25.88 19.02
CA ASP A 2 -32.43 -24.42 19.10
C ASP A 2 -31.91 -23.85 17.78
N THR A 3 -32.68 -22.96 17.16
CA THR A 3 -32.39 -22.46 15.81
C THR A 3 -32.10 -20.96 15.89
N TRP A 4 -30.99 -20.53 15.27
CA TRP A 4 -30.61 -19.13 15.23
C TRP A 4 -31.09 -18.48 13.93
N VAL A 5 -31.71 -17.32 14.07
CA VAL A 5 -32.09 -16.45 12.94
C VAL A 5 -31.19 -15.22 12.98
N LYS A 6 -30.56 -14.93 11.84
CA LYS A 6 -29.73 -13.74 11.66
C LYS A 6 -30.52 -12.69 10.89
N ILE A 7 -30.50 -11.47 11.40
CA ILE A 7 -31.16 -10.30 10.83
C ILE A 7 -30.06 -9.32 10.44
N SER A 8 -29.96 -8.98 9.17
CA SER A 8 -28.99 -8.03 8.62
C SER A 8 -29.68 -6.79 8.08
N GLU A 9 -28.91 -5.71 7.88
CA GLU A 9 -29.38 -4.43 7.30
C GLU A 9 -30.32 -3.63 8.23
N LEU A 10 -30.11 -3.77 9.54
CA LEU A 10 -30.81 -2.96 10.55
C LEU A 10 -30.27 -1.52 10.57
N ASN A 11 -31.19 -0.56 10.79
CA ASN A 11 -30.85 0.85 11.02
C ASN A 11 -30.24 1.04 12.43
N ARG A 12 -29.45 2.10 12.62
CA ARG A 12 -28.79 2.48 13.88
C ARG A 12 -29.75 2.70 15.06
N ASN A 13 -31.01 3.03 14.76
CA ASN A 13 -32.01 3.35 15.78
C ASN A 13 -32.77 2.12 16.29
N VAL A 14 -32.58 0.95 15.66
CA VAL A 14 -33.30 -0.27 16.07
C VAL A 14 -32.75 -0.77 17.39
N CYS A 15 -33.59 -0.79 18.42
CA CYS A 15 -33.22 -1.20 19.76
C CYS A 15 -33.59 -2.67 20.04
N HIS A 16 -33.01 -3.23 21.10
CA HIS A 16 -33.24 -4.63 21.51
C HIS A 16 -34.72 -4.97 21.72
N GLN A 17 -35.48 -4.05 22.31
CA GLN A 17 -36.90 -4.23 22.62
C GLN A 17 -37.77 -4.34 21.36
N GLU A 18 -37.45 -3.61 20.29
CA GLU A 18 -38.19 -3.67 19.03
C GLU A 18 -37.98 -5.01 18.32
N VAL A 19 -36.73 -5.49 18.29
CA VAL A 19 -36.41 -6.83 17.76
C VAL A 19 -37.09 -7.91 18.59
N GLU A 20 -37.07 -7.78 19.91
CA GLU A 20 -37.73 -8.73 20.80
C GLU A 20 -39.25 -8.76 20.59
N LYS A 21 -39.91 -7.60 20.51
CA LYS A 21 -41.35 -7.53 20.28
C LYS A 21 -41.74 -8.12 18.93
N CYS A 22 -40.96 -7.86 17.88
CA CYS A 22 -41.22 -8.35 16.54
C CYS A 22 -41.06 -9.88 16.43
N PHE A 23 -40.05 -10.47 17.08
CA PHE A 23 -39.79 -11.90 16.93
C PHE A 23 -40.54 -12.77 17.96
N LYS A 24 -40.98 -12.20 19.09
CA LYS A 24 -41.84 -12.90 20.06
C LYS A 24 -43.21 -13.30 19.51
N SER A 25 -43.72 -12.61 18.48
CA SER A 25 -45.02 -12.97 17.87
C SER A 25 -45.00 -14.29 17.11
N TYR A 26 -43.82 -14.80 16.76
CA TYR A 26 -43.65 -16.05 16.01
C TYR A 26 -43.41 -17.26 16.92
N GLY A 27 -42.94 -17.05 18.16
CA GLY A 27 -42.68 -18.14 19.09
C GLY A 27 -41.79 -17.78 20.28
N LEU A 28 -41.45 -18.78 21.08
CA LEU A 28 -40.58 -18.62 22.26
C LEU A 28 -39.12 -18.35 21.84
N THR A 29 -38.63 -17.15 22.15
CA THR A 29 -37.23 -16.74 21.93
C THR A 29 -36.39 -16.87 23.21
N LYS A 30 -35.24 -17.54 23.13
CA LYS A 30 -34.32 -17.75 24.28
C LYS A 30 -33.31 -16.63 24.49
N LYS A 31 -32.78 -16.07 23.40
CA LYS A 31 -31.70 -15.09 23.45
C LYS A 31 -31.73 -14.20 22.23
N ILE A 32 -31.51 -12.90 22.45
CA ILE A 32 -31.40 -11.89 21.39
C ILE A 32 -30.10 -11.13 21.61
N THR A 33 -29.26 -11.04 20.57
CA THR A 33 -27.99 -10.31 20.59
C THR A 33 -27.95 -9.32 19.44
N LEU A 34 -27.60 -8.07 19.73
CA LEU A 34 -27.33 -7.03 18.75
C LEU A 34 -25.83 -6.82 18.64
N GLU A 35 -25.29 -6.92 17.43
CA GLU A 35 -23.88 -6.70 17.13
C GLU A 35 -23.73 -5.51 16.16
N LYS A 36 -22.81 -4.59 16.51
CA LYS A 36 -22.39 -3.50 15.62
C LYS A 36 -21.25 -4.02 14.76
N LYS A 37 -21.48 -4.22 13.46
CA LYS A 37 -20.40 -4.49 12.49
C LYS A 37 -19.89 -3.19 11.89
N PHE A 38 -18.59 -3.13 11.62
CA PHE A 38 -17.94 -1.98 10.99
C PHE A 38 -18.56 -1.71 9.61
N GLY A 39 -18.96 -0.46 9.32
CA GLY A 39 -19.60 -0.09 8.03
C GLY A 39 -21.10 0.20 8.04
N TYR A 40 -21.66 0.74 9.14
CA TYR A 40 -23.06 1.19 9.27
C TYR A 40 -24.15 0.10 9.26
N LYS A 41 -23.81 -1.19 9.26
CA LYS A 41 -24.79 -2.29 9.25
C LYS A 41 -24.91 -2.94 10.64
N PHE A 42 -26.07 -2.79 11.27
CA PHE A 42 -26.41 -3.51 12.51
C PHE A 42 -26.88 -4.92 12.15
N VAL A 43 -26.45 -5.91 12.93
CA VAL A 43 -26.87 -7.30 12.80
C VAL A 43 -27.47 -7.75 14.12
N ALA A 44 -28.63 -8.41 14.07
CA ALA A 44 -29.22 -9.04 15.25
C ALA A 44 -29.28 -10.56 15.06
N PHE A 45 -29.15 -11.27 16.17
CA PHE A 45 -29.30 -12.72 16.24
C PHE A 45 -30.39 -13.08 17.24
N VAL A 46 -31.39 -13.82 16.79
CA VAL A 46 -32.51 -14.30 17.61
C VAL A 46 -32.47 -15.82 17.68
N GLN A 47 -32.47 -16.36 18.89
CA GLN A 47 -32.50 -17.80 19.14
C GLN A 47 -33.94 -18.26 19.43
N PHE A 48 -34.48 -19.13 18.58
CA PHE A 48 -35.78 -19.78 18.76
C PHE A 48 -35.63 -21.16 19.40
N VAL A 49 -36.59 -21.52 20.22
CA VAL A 49 -36.71 -22.89 20.79
C VAL A 49 -37.11 -23.90 19.72
N ASN A 50 -38.00 -23.50 18.82
CA ASN A 50 -38.54 -24.35 17.77
C ASN A 50 -38.06 -23.89 16.38
N HIS A 51 -37.67 -24.84 15.53
CA HIS A 51 -37.20 -24.58 14.18
C HIS A 51 -38.34 -24.11 13.25
N ARG A 52 -39.59 -24.54 13.50
CA ARG A 52 -40.75 -24.12 12.69
C ARG A 52 -41.01 -22.61 12.83
N ASP A 53 -41.06 -22.13 14.05
CA ASP A 53 -41.20 -20.70 14.39
C ASP A 53 -40.10 -19.84 13.74
N ALA A 54 -38.86 -20.34 13.73
CA ALA A 54 -37.73 -19.68 13.07
C ALA A 54 -37.88 -19.61 11.54
N ALA A 55 -38.38 -20.68 10.92
CA ALA A 55 -38.63 -20.74 9.48
C ALA A 55 -39.80 -19.82 9.08
N ASP A 56 -40.86 -19.75 9.89
CA ASP A 56 -41.99 -18.87 9.67
C ASP A 56 -41.58 -17.40 9.76
N ALA A 57 -40.77 -17.02 10.76
CA ALA A 57 -40.21 -15.68 10.87
C ALA A 57 -39.33 -15.29 9.66
N VAL A 58 -38.52 -16.22 9.14
CA VAL A 58 -37.70 -16.00 7.94
C VAL A 58 -38.56 -15.80 6.70
N ASN A 59 -39.55 -16.67 6.50
CA ASN A 59 -40.44 -16.59 5.34
C ASN A 59 -41.28 -15.31 5.34
N ASP A 60 -41.71 -14.86 6.52
CA ASP A 60 -42.58 -13.70 6.63
C ASP A 60 -41.81 -12.37 6.63
N LEU A 61 -40.61 -12.29 7.21
CA LEU A 61 -39.92 -11.01 7.43
C LEU A 61 -38.81 -10.71 6.41
N ASN A 62 -38.26 -11.71 5.73
CA ASN A 62 -37.15 -11.51 4.81
C ASN A 62 -37.55 -10.61 3.63
N GLY A 63 -36.84 -9.49 3.44
CA GLY A 63 -37.11 -8.52 2.37
C GLY A 63 -38.24 -7.53 2.67
N LYS A 64 -38.76 -7.45 3.90
CA LYS A 64 -39.78 -6.49 4.31
C LYS A 64 -39.21 -5.27 5.04
N TYR A 65 -39.98 -4.18 5.05
CA TYR A 65 -39.73 -2.97 5.84
C TYR A 65 -40.34 -3.15 7.22
N VAL A 66 -39.55 -3.62 8.19
CA VAL A 66 -40.06 -4.05 9.50
C VAL A 66 -39.80 -3.01 10.59
N PHE A 67 -38.59 -2.47 10.66
CA PHE A 67 -38.19 -1.51 11.69
C PHE A 67 -38.04 -0.06 11.17
N ASP A 68 -37.97 0.10 9.86
CA ASP A 68 -37.88 1.39 9.19
C ASP A 68 -38.48 1.28 7.77
N LYS A 69 -38.97 2.39 7.21
CA LYS A 69 -39.45 2.52 5.83
C LYS A 69 -38.33 2.70 4.81
N THR A 70 -37.09 2.91 5.25
CA THR A 70 -35.95 3.20 4.35
C THR A 70 -35.19 1.96 3.90
N ASN A 71 -35.09 0.91 4.73
CA ASN A 71 -34.32 -0.31 4.43
C ASN A 71 -35.15 -1.57 4.63
N LYS A 72 -35.10 -2.49 3.65
CA LYS A 72 -35.62 -3.85 3.79
C LYS A 72 -34.64 -4.67 4.62
N ILE A 73 -35.14 -5.42 5.59
CA ILE A 73 -34.28 -6.30 6.39
C ILE A 73 -34.02 -7.61 5.64
N LYS A 74 -32.83 -8.18 5.83
CA LYS A 74 -32.53 -9.54 5.38
C LYS A 74 -32.55 -10.50 6.56
N VAL A 75 -33.41 -11.51 6.49
CA VAL A 75 -33.61 -12.49 7.57
C VAL A 75 -33.27 -13.89 7.04
N GLU A 76 -32.36 -14.59 7.68
CA GLU A 76 -31.88 -15.91 7.24
C GLU A 76 -31.65 -16.86 8.43
N ILE A 77 -31.91 -18.16 8.24
CA ILE A 77 -31.53 -19.18 9.22
C ILE A 77 -30.00 -19.26 9.26
N SER A 78 -29.42 -19.01 10.43
CA SER A 78 -27.98 -19.03 10.63
C SER A 78 -27.49 -20.45 10.94
N ARG A 79 -26.58 -20.96 10.11
CA ARG A 79 -25.89 -22.25 10.35
C ARG A 79 -24.73 -22.12 11.35
N SER A 80 -24.32 -20.90 11.71
CA SER A 80 -23.23 -20.64 12.67
C SER A 80 -23.81 -20.45 14.07
N VAL A 81 -23.71 -21.48 14.91
CA VAL A 81 -24.07 -21.38 16.33
C VAL A 81 -22.93 -20.68 17.08
N ARG A 82 -23.02 -19.35 17.21
CA ARG A 82 -22.55 -18.48 18.33
C ARG A 82 -22.21 -17.05 17.83
N PRO A 83 -22.70 -15.99 18.51
CA PRO A 83 -22.03 -14.70 18.51
C PRO A 83 -20.65 -14.84 19.17
N CYS A 84 -19.63 -14.12 18.68
CA CYS A 84 -18.27 -14.20 19.18
C CYS A 84 -18.24 -13.71 20.64
N SER A 85 -18.26 -14.62 21.62
CA SER A 85 -18.32 -14.25 23.03
C SER A 85 -16.97 -13.69 23.47
N LYS A 86 -16.93 -12.38 23.75
CA LYS A 86 -15.90 -11.74 24.58
C LYS A 86 -15.65 -12.61 25.81
N ARG A 87 -14.41 -13.05 26.03
CA ARG A 87 -13.98 -13.66 27.30
C ARG A 87 -14.25 -12.66 28.42
N LYS A 88 -15.28 -12.90 29.24
CA LYS A 88 -15.42 -12.27 30.55
C LYS A 88 -14.28 -12.79 31.42
N ARG A 89 -13.27 -11.96 31.69
CA ARG A 89 -12.42 -12.12 32.87
C ARG A 89 -13.17 -11.49 34.04
N SER A 90 -13.36 -12.26 35.10
CA SER A 90 -13.84 -11.81 36.40
C SER A 90 -12.89 -10.74 36.97
N PRO A 91 -13.39 -9.74 37.71
CA PRO A 91 -12.54 -8.79 38.41
C PRO A 91 -12.11 -9.43 39.76
N GLU A 92 -10.83 -9.76 39.89
CA GLU A 92 -10.24 -9.98 41.21
C GLU A 92 -9.63 -8.69 41.74
N LEU A 93 -9.85 -8.51 43.04
CA LEU A 93 -9.69 -7.31 43.83
C LEU A 93 -8.25 -6.76 43.83
N VAL A 94 -8.17 -5.44 43.74
CA VAL A 94 -6.97 -4.66 44.05
C VAL A 94 -6.69 -4.78 45.54
N GLY A 95 -5.57 -5.42 45.88
CA GLY A 95 -4.97 -5.46 47.20
C GLY A 95 -3.52 -4.98 47.11
N SER A 96 -3.16 -4.08 48.01
CA SER A 96 -1.98 -3.23 48.05
C SER A 96 -0.63 -3.91 48.36
N SER A 97 0.43 -3.19 47.99
CA SER A 97 1.71 -3.00 48.71
C SER A 97 2.96 -3.84 48.35
N THR A 98 3.99 -3.06 47.98
CA THR A 98 5.41 -3.11 48.39
C THR A 98 6.38 -4.21 47.91
N SER A 99 7.34 -3.75 47.09
CA SER A 99 8.80 -3.97 47.13
C SER A 99 9.37 -5.34 47.52
N TYR A 100 10.19 -5.95 46.63
CA TYR A 100 11.65 -6.10 46.82
C TYR A 100 12.33 -6.78 45.62
N LYS A 101 13.57 -6.36 45.33
CA LYS A 101 14.54 -7.01 44.44
C LYS A 101 14.99 -8.35 45.02
N ARG A 102 15.16 -9.40 44.20
CA ARG A 102 16.43 -10.14 44.00
C ARG A 102 16.28 -11.38 43.12
N SER A 103 17.42 -11.69 42.51
CA SER A 103 17.82 -12.72 41.57
C SER A 103 18.03 -14.12 42.17
N ILE A 104 18.18 -15.10 41.26
CA ILE A 104 18.94 -16.38 41.32
C ILE A 104 18.13 -17.70 41.39
N ASN A 105 18.45 -18.56 40.40
CA ASN A 105 18.44 -20.02 40.29
C ASN A 105 17.87 -20.88 41.44
N CYS A 106 17.11 -21.94 41.09
CA CYS A 106 17.63 -23.31 41.03
C CYS A 106 16.59 -24.35 40.57
N GLN A 107 17.13 -25.43 40.02
CA GLN A 107 16.48 -26.68 39.58
C GLN A 107 15.98 -27.56 40.75
N ASN A 108 15.04 -28.45 40.41
CA ASN A 108 14.60 -29.68 41.11
C ASN A 108 13.94 -29.48 42.49
N ASP A 109 12.83 -30.10 42.88
CA ASP A 109 12.47 -31.51 42.73
C ASP A 109 10.95 -31.74 42.83
N MET A 110 10.55 -32.89 42.28
CA MET A 110 9.39 -33.77 42.53
C MET A 110 8.36 -33.44 43.64
N SER A 111 7.10 -33.87 43.65
CA SER A 111 6.16 -34.58 42.77
C SER A 111 4.86 -34.83 43.59
N LYS A 112 3.74 -35.15 42.89
CA LYS A 112 2.45 -35.73 43.36
C LYS A 112 1.40 -34.70 43.87
N SER A 113 0.14 -34.69 43.43
CA SER A 113 -0.67 -35.73 42.76
C SER A 113 -1.92 -35.17 42.05
N ASN A 114 -2.10 -35.57 40.77
CA ASN A 114 -3.28 -36.02 39.99
C ASN A 114 -4.63 -35.25 40.03
N GLY A 115 -5.36 -35.08 38.92
CA GLY A 115 -5.32 -35.66 37.55
C GLY A 115 -6.32 -34.93 36.62
N ASN A 116 -6.57 -35.27 35.35
CA ASN A 116 -6.10 -36.33 34.46
C ASN A 116 -6.58 -35.96 33.03
N LEU A 117 -5.69 -35.98 32.02
CA LEU A 117 -6.02 -36.38 30.65
C LEU A 117 -4.71 -36.81 29.97
N LYS A 118 -4.48 -38.12 29.96
CA LYS A 118 -3.26 -38.79 29.49
C LYS A 118 -3.23 -38.87 27.97
N LEU A 119 -2.27 -38.20 27.34
CA LEU A 119 -1.73 -38.62 26.03
C LEU A 119 -0.77 -39.80 26.27
N SER A 120 -0.79 -40.80 25.38
CA SER A 120 0.09 -41.97 25.49
C SER A 120 1.57 -41.56 25.37
N LYS A 121 2.46 -42.23 26.11
CA LYS A 121 3.92 -41.98 26.07
C LYS A 121 4.52 -42.16 24.66
N SER A 122 3.86 -42.92 23.78
CA SER A 122 4.26 -43.07 22.37
C SER A 122 3.87 -41.84 21.53
N GLN A 123 2.70 -41.24 21.75
CA GLN A 123 2.24 -40.02 21.03
C GLN A 123 3.05 -38.78 21.41
N LYS A 124 3.42 -38.62 22.69
CA LYS A 124 4.26 -37.49 23.14
C LYS A 124 5.67 -37.58 22.54
N ARG A 125 6.27 -38.78 22.53
CA ARG A 125 7.56 -39.04 21.84
C ARG A 125 7.50 -38.87 20.32
N ARG A 126 6.33 -39.08 19.69
CA ARG A 126 6.12 -38.87 18.24
C ARG A 126 5.97 -37.38 17.89
N CYS A 127 5.26 -36.60 18.71
CA CYS A 127 5.17 -35.14 18.54
C CYS A 127 6.51 -34.45 18.83
N ASP A 128 7.22 -34.83 19.90
CA ASP A 128 8.52 -34.23 20.24
C ASP A 128 9.61 -34.59 19.19
N ARG A 129 9.54 -35.79 18.57
CA ARG A 129 10.39 -36.15 17.41
C ARG A 129 10.01 -35.39 16.13
N LYS A 130 8.72 -35.11 15.90
CA LYS A 130 8.25 -34.32 14.75
C LYS A 130 8.64 -32.85 14.88
N ASP A 131 8.53 -32.25 16.06
CA ASP A 131 8.96 -30.87 16.32
C ASP A 131 10.49 -30.75 16.36
N GLY A 132 11.19 -31.76 16.88
CA GLY A 132 12.66 -31.84 16.82
C GLY A 132 13.17 -31.93 15.39
N ARG A 133 12.54 -32.75 14.52
CA ARG A 133 12.87 -32.83 13.09
C ARG A 133 12.51 -31.55 12.32
N ARG A 134 11.37 -30.91 12.63
CA ARG A 134 10.97 -29.61 12.02
C ARG A 134 11.96 -28.50 12.33
N LYS A 135 12.40 -28.38 13.59
CA LYS A 135 13.41 -27.38 13.99
C LYS A 135 14.80 -27.68 13.41
N LYS A 136 15.13 -28.96 13.22
CA LYS A 136 16.39 -29.41 12.59
C LYS A 136 16.41 -29.13 11.09
N MET A 137 15.30 -29.38 10.39
CA MET A 137 15.12 -29.04 8.96
C MET A 137 15.12 -27.53 8.71
N ALA A 138 14.48 -26.74 9.56
CA ALA A 138 14.54 -25.27 9.48
C ALA A 138 15.99 -24.77 9.63
N LYS A 139 16.77 -25.36 10.55
CA LYS A 139 18.18 -24.99 10.74
C LYS A 139 19.11 -25.40 9.59
N ILE A 140 18.80 -26.51 8.89
CA ILE A 140 19.51 -26.93 7.67
C ILE A 140 19.15 -26.00 6.50
N PHE A 141 17.91 -25.53 6.45
CA PHE A 141 17.42 -24.56 5.47
C PHE A 141 18.07 -23.17 5.63
N ASP A 142 18.31 -22.72 6.87
CA ASP A 142 19.05 -21.48 7.17
C ASP A 142 20.52 -21.56 6.73
N ASN A 143 21.12 -22.75 6.77
CA ASN A 143 22.51 -22.99 6.36
C ASN A 143 22.70 -23.14 4.84
N LEU A 144 21.65 -23.49 4.08
CA LEU A 144 21.71 -23.65 2.62
C LEU A 144 21.35 -22.36 1.85
N SER A 145 20.73 -21.38 2.52
CA SER A 145 20.29 -20.11 1.93
C SER A 145 21.30 -18.96 2.08
N SER A 146 22.29 -19.12 2.94
CA SER A 146 23.39 -18.18 3.15
C SER A 146 24.60 -18.63 2.34
N GLU A 147 25.25 -17.73 1.61
CA GLU A 147 26.42 -17.98 0.75
C GLU A 147 27.70 -18.47 1.48
N ASN A 148 27.59 -19.15 2.62
CA ASN A 148 28.72 -19.72 3.35
C ASN A 148 28.80 -21.24 3.12
N LEU A 149 29.19 -21.62 1.90
CA LEU A 149 30.03 -22.81 1.74
C LEU A 149 31.32 -22.53 2.51
N LEU A 150 31.60 -23.34 3.54
CA LEU A 150 32.79 -23.40 4.41
C LEU A 150 32.50 -23.17 5.91
N VAL A 151 31.70 -24.04 6.52
CA VAL A 151 32.00 -24.53 7.88
C VAL A 151 31.61 -26.01 7.94
N GLU A 152 32.54 -26.90 7.58
CA GLU A 152 32.33 -28.35 7.63
C GLU A 152 32.18 -28.89 9.06
N GLU A 153 32.52 -28.14 10.12
CA GLU A 153 32.87 -28.76 11.40
C GLU A 153 31.72 -29.05 12.39
N ASP A 154 30.49 -28.51 12.22
CA ASP A 154 29.45 -28.60 13.27
C ASP A 154 28.15 -29.34 12.91
N LEU A 155 28.07 -30.00 11.75
CA LEU A 155 26.87 -30.74 11.33
C LEU A 155 26.91 -32.21 11.75
N LYS A 156 25.84 -32.71 12.40
CA LYS A 156 25.69 -34.13 12.75
C LYS A 156 25.65 -35.00 11.48
N LEU A 157 26.18 -36.23 11.55
CA LEU A 157 26.32 -37.15 10.40
C LEU A 157 25.05 -37.33 9.53
N GLU A 158 23.86 -37.36 10.17
CA GLU A 158 22.57 -37.48 9.46
C GLU A 158 22.20 -36.22 8.64
N ASP A 159 22.68 -35.03 9.03
CA ASP A 159 22.38 -33.76 8.37
C ASP A 159 23.33 -33.51 7.18
N ARG A 160 24.57 -34.02 7.24
CA ARG A 160 25.50 -34.02 6.10
C ARG A 160 24.99 -34.83 4.93
N HIS A 161 24.39 -35.99 5.20
CA HIS A 161 23.85 -36.85 4.16
C HIS A 161 22.64 -36.24 3.45
N LEU A 162 21.78 -35.53 4.19
CA LEU A 162 20.64 -34.81 3.60
C LEU A 162 21.09 -33.60 2.78
N ALA A 163 22.10 -32.86 3.24
CA ALA A 163 22.70 -31.77 2.49
C ALA A 163 23.34 -32.26 1.18
N GLU A 164 24.13 -33.35 1.21
CA GLU A 164 24.67 -34.00 0.01
C GLU A 164 23.59 -34.42 -0.97
N VAL A 165 22.45 -34.93 -0.48
CA VAL A 165 21.33 -35.36 -1.32
C VAL A 165 20.66 -34.14 -1.99
N ILE A 166 20.45 -33.06 -1.26
CA ILE A 166 19.91 -31.81 -1.82
C ILE A 166 20.89 -31.23 -2.85
N GLU A 167 22.18 -31.20 -2.58
CA GLU A 167 23.21 -30.76 -3.53
C GLU A 167 23.22 -31.61 -4.80
N ARG A 168 23.15 -32.95 -4.69
CA ARG A 168 23.06 -33.84 -5.85
C ARG A 168 21.76 -33.65 -6.64
N MET A 169 20.65 -33.40 -5.96
CA MET A 169 19.37 -33.09 -6.60
C MET A 169 19.40 -31.76 -7.35
N VAL A 170 19.98 -30.71 -6.73
CA VAL A 170 20.14 -29.39 -7.35
C VAL A 170 21.11 -29.45 -8.54
N ALA A 171 22.24 -30.16 -8.41
CA ALA A 171 23.20 -30.37 -9.49
C ALA A 171 22.57 -31.13 -10.67
N ALA A 172 21.78 -32.16 -10.41
CA ALA A 172 21.09 -32.92 -11.46
C ALA A 172 19.95 -32.11 -12.11
N ALA A 173 19.19 -31.34 -11.34
CA ALA A 173 18.14 -30.46 -11.85
C ALA A 173 18.71 -29.28 -12.66
N SER A 174 19.90 -28.76 -12.31
CA SER A 174 20.59 -27.70 -13.07
C SER A 174 21.08 -28.18 -14.45
N SER A 175 21.17 -29.49 -14.68
CA SER A 175 21.60 -30.08 -15.96
C SER A 175 20.47 -30.32 -16.97
N LYS A 176 19.20 -30.18 -16.57
CA LYS A 176 18.01 -30.35 -17.41
C LYS A 176 17.26 -29.02 -17.58
N ALA A 177 16.58 -28.83 -18.71
CA ALA A 177 15.74 -27.65 -18.93
C ALA A 177 14.53 -27.67 -17.97
N LEU A 178 14.25 -26.55 -17.28
CA LEU A 178 13.17 -26.38 -16.28
C LEU A 178 11.78 -26.86 -16.75
N THR A 179 11.51 -26.85 -18.06
CA THR A 179 10.27 -27.35 -18.67
C THR A 179 10.08 -28.87 -18.58
N GLU A 180 11.16 -29.66 -18.48
CA GLU A 180 11.07 -31.12 -18.32
C GLU A 180 10.82 -31.52 -16.86
N LEU A 181 11.32 -30.71 -15.90
CA LEU A 181 11.17 -30.95 -14.46
C LEU A 181 9.73 -30.78 -13.96
N SER A 182 8.89 -29.96 -14.61
CA SER A 182 7.51 -29.76 -14.19
C SER A 182 6.54 -30.86 -14.64
N GLN A 183 6.94 -31.75 -15.56
CA GLN A 183 6.06 -32.76 -16.15
C GLN A 183 6.25 -34.18 -15.58
N GLU A 184 7.39 -34.48 -14.95
CA GLU A 184 7.65 -35.80 -14.36
C GLU A 184 7.54 -35.80 -12.82
N LYS A 185 6.35 -36.19 -12.31
CA LYS A 185 6.21 -36.62 -10.89
C LYS A 185 7.05 -37.87 -10.54
N SER A 186 7.60 -38.56 -11.54
CA SER A 186 8.37 -39.79 -11.38
C SER A 186 9.81 -39.57 -10.90
N TRP A 187 10.33 -38.34 -10.91
CA TRP A 187 11.75 -38.09 -10.63
C TRP A 187 12.14 -38.31 -9.16
N VAL A 188 11.19 -38.14 -8.24
CA VAL A 188 11.40 -38.40 -6.80
C VAL A 188 11.48 -39.90 -6.50
N CYS A 189 11.03 -40.77 -7.42
CA CYS A 189 10.94 -42.22 -7.22
C CYS A 189 12.21 -43.01 -7.61
N GLY A 190 13.30 -42.34 -8.00
CA GLY A 190 14.51 -43.01 -8.51
C GLY A 190 15.58 -43.35 -7.46
N TYR A 191 15.41 -42.92 -6.21
CA TYR A 191 16.41 -43.13 -5.16
C TYR A 191 15.79 -43.94 -4.02
N SER A 192 16.51 -44.97 -3.54
CA SER A 192 16.05 -45.99 -2.57
C SER A 192 15.67 -45.47 -1.16
N TRP A 193 15.45 -44.16 -1.01
CA TRP A 193 15.02 -43.49 0.20
C TRP A 193 13.57 -42.98 0.12
N ALA A 194 12.97 -42.90 -1.08
CA ALA A 194 11.56 -42.53 -1.26
C ALA A 194 10.60 -43.46 -0.50
N ASP A 195 11.03 -44.70 -0.25
CA ASP A 195 10.30 -45.71 0.53
C ASP A 195 10.27 -45.43 2.05
N LYS A 196 10.94 -44.38 2.56
CA LYS A 196 11.02 -44.06 4.00
C LYS A 196 10.37 -42.73 4.41
N VAL A 197 9.75 -42.01 3.48
CA VAL A 197 8.97 -40.79 3.78
C VAL A 197 7.48 -41.11 3.60
N GLU A 198 6.83 -41.56 4.68
CA GLU A 198 5.43 -42.05 4.69
C GLU A 198 4.35 -40.96 4.44
N ALA A 199 4.67 -39.80 3.88
CA ALA A 199 3.69 -38.74 3.62
C ALA A 199 3.95 -38.04 2.28
N GLU A 200 3.04 -38.20 1.32
CA GLU A 200 3.01 -37.47 0.03
C GLU A 200 3.18 -35.95 0.23
N GLU A 201 2.67 -35.40 1.33
CA GLU A 201 2.75 -33.97 1.66
C GLU A 201 4.20 -33.49 1.94
N GLU A 202 5.06 -34.37 2.44
CA GLU A 202 6.46 -34.07 2.76
C GLU A 202 7.36 -34.21 1.52
N GLN A 203 7.02 -35.15 0.62
CA GLN A 203 7.63 -35.28 -0.70
C GLN A 203 7.27 -34.10 -1.62
N GLU A 204 6.02 -33.66 -1.63
CA GLU A 204 5.59 -32.47 -2.39
C GLU A 204 6.32 -31.21 -1.88
N ARG A 205 6.44 -31.04 -0.56
CA ARG A 205 7.21 -29.91 0.01
C ARG A 205 8.69 -29.94 -0.39
N LEU A 206 9.34 -31.10 -0.35
CA LEU A 206 10.72 -31.26 -0.79
C LEU A 206 10.89 -30.96 -2.29
N PHE A 207 9.95 -31.43 -3.12
CA PHE A 207 9.95 -31.14 -4.55
C PHE A 207 9.80 -29.63 -4.82
N GLN A 208 8.86 -28.96 -4.14
CA GLN A 208 8.70 -27.51 -4.25
C GLN A 208 9.96 -26.75 -3.79
N VAL A 209 10.64 -27.23 -2.74
CA VAL A 209 11.91 -26.64 -2.28
C VAL A 209 13.03 -26.82 -3.30
N VAL A 210 13.19 -28.01 -3.89
CA VAL A 210 14.22 -28.25 -4.92
C VAL A 210 13.95 -27.41 -6.17
N VAL A 211 12.70 -27.33 -6.64
CA VAL A 211 12.29 -26.44 -7.74
C VAL A 211 12.59 -24.98 -7.39
N GLN A 212 12.36 -24.57 -6.14
CA GLN A 212 12.63 -23.21 -5.68
C GLN A 212 14.13 -22.90 -5.59
N VAL A 213 14.98 -23.83 -5.14
CA VAL A 213 16.44 -23.67 -5.07
C VAL A 213 17.06 -23.65 -6.49
N CYS A 214 16.59 -24.51 -7.39
CA CYS A 214 17.02 -24.50 -8.79
C CYS A 214 16.57 -23.22 -9.50
N ASN A 215 15.35 -22.73 -9.21
CA ASN A 215 14.90 -21.43 -9.68
C ASN A 215 15.79 -20.31 -9.14
N ASN A 216 16.11 -20.27 -7.85
CA ASN A 216 16.96 -19.22 -7.27
C ASN A 216 18.38 -19.22 -7.88
N SER A 217 18.96 -20.39 -8.10
CA SER A 217 20.29 -20.55 -8.71
C SER A 217 20.32 -20.14 -10.20
N ALA A 218 19.21 -20.33 -10.92
CA ALA A 218 19.04 -19.85 -12.29
C ALA A 218 18.58 -18.37 -12.37
N MET A 219 17.97 -17.82 -11.31
CA MET A 219 17.39 -16.47 -11.27
C MET A 219 18.43 -15.36 -11.06
N THR A 220 19.61 -15.66 -10.50
CA THR A 220 20.69 -14.67 -10.25
C THR A 220 21.29 -14.07 -11.52
N SER A 221 21.15 -14.74 -12.68
CA SER A 221 21.58 -14.24 -14.00
C SER A 221 20.45 -13.62 -14.84
N VAL A 222 19.22 -13.58 -14.33
CA VAL A 222 18.04 -13.19 -15.13
C VAL A 222 17.93 -11.67 -15.21
N SER A 223 17.87 -11.16 -16.44
CA SER A 223 17.69 -9.73 -16.65
C SER A 223 16.29 -9.27 -16.21
N LEU A 224 16.13 -7.99 -15.91
CA LEU A 224 14.87 -7.41 -15.44
C LEU A 224 13.66 -7.71 -16.36
N PRO A 225 13.77 -7.61 -17.71
CA PRO A 225 12.67 -8.01 -18.60
C PRO A 225 12.36 -9.51 -18.60
N GLU A 226 13.40 -10.35 -18.53
CA GLU A 226 13.26 -11.81 -18.48
C GLU A 226 12.64 -12.25 -17.15
N PHE A 227 12.87 -11.51 -16.06
CA PHE A 227 12.21 -11.79 -14.80
C PHE A 227 10.68 -11.72 -14.94
N PHE A 228 10.15 -10.76 -15.70
CA PHE A 228 8.71 -10.62 -15.93
C PHE A 228 8.17 -11.53 -17.04
N GLU A 229 9.03 -12.26 -17.75
CA GLU A 229 8.61 -13.16 -18.82
C GLU A 229 7.69 -14.26 -18.30
N ASN A 230 6.56 -14.46 -18.99
CA ASN A 230 5.56 -15.46 -18.65
C ASN A 230 5.01 -15.35 -17.21
N ARG A 231 5.24 -14.24 -16.52
CA ARG A 231 4.68 -13.97 -15.20
C ARG A 231 3.39 -13.18 -15.30
N SER A 232 2.47 -13.44 -14.37
CA SER A 232 1.30 -12.58 -14.18
C SER A 232 1.50 -11.65 -12.98
N VAL A 233 1.13 -10.38 -13.18
CA VAL A 233 1.32 -9.29 -12.23
C VAL A 233 -0.03 -8.79 -11.73
N PHE A 234 -0.18 -8.56 -10.43
CA PHE A 234 -1.35 -7.91 -9.85
C PHE A 234 -0.99 -6.51 -9.33
N ILE A 235 -1.73 -5.50 -9.78
CA ILE A 235 -1.48 -4.09 -9.42
C ILE A 235 -2.73 -3.51 -8.75
N THR A 236 -2.57 -3.08 -7.51
CA THR A 236 -3.57 -2.21 -6.86
C THR A 236 -3.17 -0.75 -7.06
N GLY A 237 -4.16 0.15 -7.17
CA GLY A 237 -3.86 1.58 -7.41
C GLY A 237 -3.48 1.89 -8.87
N ALA A 238 -3.77 0.97 -9.79
CA ALA A 238 -3.49 1.06 -11.23
C ALA A 238 -3.94 2.38 -11.88
N THR A 239 -5.07 2.95 -11.46
CA THR A 239 -5.59 4.20 -12.01
C THR A 239 -4.97 5.46 -11.40
N GLY A 240 -4.10 5.32 -10.40
CA GLY A 240 -3.35 6.42 -9.80
C GLY A 240 -2.16 6.83 -10.65
N PHE A 241 -1.55 7.97 -10.32
CA PHE A 241 -0.45 8.58 -11.09
C PHE A 241 0.71 7.60 -11.36
N LEU A 242 1.32 7.05 -10.29
CA LEU A 242 2.39 6.05 -10.41
C LEU A 242 1.91 4.74 -11.02
N GLY A 243 0.67 4.31 -10.72
CA GLY A 243 0.10 3.07 -11.24
C GLY A 243 0.00 3.06 -12.78
N LYS A 244 -0.38 4.20 -13.38
CA LYS A 244 -0.43 4.34 -14.83
C LYS A 244 0.95 4.21 -15.47
N ILE A 245 1.95 4.90 -14.91
CA ILE A 245 3.33 4.87 -15.40
C ILE A 245 3.93 3.47 -15.23
N LEU A 246 3.64 2.80 -14.11
CA LEU A 246 4.05 1.42 -13.86
C LEU A 246 3.51 0.47 -14.93
N ILE A 247 2.22 0.58 -15.26
CA ILE A 247 1.59 -0.25 -16.29
C ILE A 247 2.22 0.02 -17.66
N GLU A 248 2.34 1.29 -18.05
CA GLU A 248 2.96 1.66 -19.33
C GLU A 248 4.38 1.11 -19.42
N LYS A 249 5.20 1.34 -18.39
CA LYS A 249 6.60 0.95 -18.37
C LYS A 249 6.77 -0.56 -18.41
N LEU A 250 5.97 -1.29 -17.62
CA LEU A 250 5.95 -2.75 -17.58
C LEU A 250 5.59 -3.33 -18.95
N LEU A 251 4.49 -2.87 -19.55
CA LEU A 251 4.02 -3.39 -20.85
C LEU A 251 4.98 -3.07 -22.00
N ARG A 252 5.60 -1.87 -21.99
CA ARG A 252 6.54 -1.46 -23.04
C ARG A 252 7.90 -2.12 -22.91
N SER A 253 8.43 -2.21 -21.68
CA SER A 253 9.81 -2.67 -21.44
C SER A 253 9.91 -4.16 -21.14
N CYS A 254 8.80 -4.81 -20.76
CA CYS A 254 8.71 -6.25 -20.50
C CYS A 254 7.63 -6.88 -21.39
N PRO A 255 7.81 -6.89 -22.73
CA PRO A 255 6.77 -7.29 -23.67
C PRO A 255 6.39 -8.77 -23.59
N ARG A 256 7.14 -9.60 -22.84
CA ARG A 256 6.82 -11.02 -22.60
C ARG A 256 6.09 -11.28 -21.27
N VAL A 257 5.67 -10.24 -20.54
CA VAL A 257 4.73 -10.40 -19.42
C VAL A 257 3.45 -11.09 -19.90
N ARG A 258 2.92 -12.04 -19.11
CA ARG A 258 1.75 -12.83 -19.51
C ARG A 258 0.47 -12.01 -19.38
N THR A 259 0.13 -11.65 -18.15
CA THR A 259 -1.11 -10.95 -17.81
C THR A 259 -0.85 -9.92 -16.72
N VAL A 260 -1.46 -8.74 -16.84
CA VAL A 260 -1.41 -7.68 -15.84
C VAL A 260 -2.83 -7.47 -15.31
N TYR A 261 -3.11 -8.06 -14.15
CA TYR A 261 -4.37 -7.88 -13.43
C TYR A 261 -4.36 -6.55 -12.70
N ILE A 262 -5.38 -5.72 -12.93
CA ILE A 262 -5.50 -4.41 -12.30
C ILE A 262 -6.76 -4.32 -11.45
N LEU A 263 -6.63 -3.95 -10.18
CA LEU A 263 -7.78 -3.77 -9.30
C LEU A 263 -8.48 -2.44 -9.61
N LEU A 264 -9.73 -2.52 -10.06
CA LEU A 264 -10.57 -1.37 -10.41
C LEU A 264 -11.83 -1.33 -9.54
N ARG A 265 -12.02 -0.20 -8.86
CA ARG A 265 -13.26 0.12 -8.15
C ARG A 265 -14.39 0.47 -9.11
N SER A 266 -15.59 -0.05 -8.90
CA SER A 266 -16.78 0.49 -9.58
C SER A 266 -17.04 1.93 -9.13
N LYS A 267 -17.48 2.81 -10.03
CA LYS A 267 -17.93 4.18 -9.70
C LYS A 267 -19.37 4.37 -10.13
N ARG A 268 -20.10 5.28 -9.48
CA ARG A 268 -21.48 5.62 -9.87
C ARG A 268 -21.52 6.01 -11.36
N GLY A 269 -22.21 5.21 -12.17
CA GLY A 269 -22.36 5.42 -13.61
C GLY A 269 -21.20 4.94 -14.50
N LYS A 270 -20.13 4.32 -13.97
CA LYS A 270 -19.07 3.70 -14.78
C LYS A 270 -18.75 2.29 -14.30
N ASN A 271 -18.91 1.31 -15.18
CA ASN A 271 -18.46 -0.06 -14.96
C ASN A 271 -16.93 -0.17 -15.10
N ILE A 272 -16.37 -1.32 -14.73
CA ILE A 272 -14.91 -1.53 -14.76
C ILE A 272 -14.30 -1.43 -16.17
N ASN A 273 -15.04 -1.84 -17.21
CA ASN A 273 -14.57 -1.79 -18.60
C ASN A 273 -14.45 -0.35 -19.08
N SER A 274 -15.45 0.48 -18.84
CA SER A 274 -15.37 1.93 -19.14
C SER A 274 -14.23 2.61 -18.38
N ARG A 275 -13.93 2.16 -17.15
CA ARG A 275 -12.78 2.68 -16.39
C ARG A 275 -11.44 2.21 -16.95
N LEU A 276 -11.39 1.03 -17.55
CA LEU A 276 -10.22 0.53 -18.28
C LEU A 276 -10.04 1.30 -19.59
N ASP A 277 -11.12 1.58 -20.31
CA ASP A 277 -11.07 2.41 -21.54
C ASP A 277 -10.55 3.81 -21.22
N ASP A 278 -11.09 4.48 -20.17
CA ASP A 278 -10.59 5.78 -19.69
C ASP A 278 -9.08 5.74 -19.34
N LEU A 279 -8.58 4.60 -18.85
CA LEU A 279 -7.18 4.40 -18.50
C LEU A 279 -6.33 4.35 -19.77
N ILE A 280 -6.73 3.52 -20.73
CA ILE A 280 -6.01 3.27 -21.99
C ILE A 280 -6.02 4.49 -22.90
N ASP A 281 -7.11 5.24 -22.94
CA ASP A 281 -7.27 6.47 -23.75
C ASP A 281 -6.39 7.63 -23.24
N CYS A 282 -5.75 7.47 -22.08
CA CYS A 282 -4.83 8.47 -21.56
C CYS A 282 -3.63 8.65 -22.50
N LYS A 283 -3.27 9.91 -22.78
CA LYS A 283 -2.11 10.26 -23.63
C LYS A 283 -0.80 9.60 -23.21
N LEU A 284 -0.68 9.21 -21.94
CA LEU A 284 0.44 8.44 -21.41
C LEU A 284 0.73 7.17 -22.25
N PHE A 285 -0.32 6.46 -22.67
CA PHE A 285 -0.19 5.17 -23.36
C PHE A 285 0.04 5.32 -24.88
N GLN A 286 0.10 6.55 -25.43
CA GLN A 286 0.30 6.75 -26.86
C GLN A 286 1.59 6.10 -27.36
N ARG A 287 2.69 6.25 -26.61
CA ARG A 287 3.97 5.63 -26.95
C ARG A 287 3.88 4.10 -26.93
N LEU A 288 3.29 3.53 -25.88
CA LEU A 288 3.03 2.08 -25.80
C LEU A 288 2.20 1.60 -26.99
N ASN A 289 1.14 2.32 -27.38
CA ASN A 289 0.26 1.92 -28.47
C ASN A 289 0.96 1.95 -29.82
N HIS A 290 1.95 2.83 -29.98
CA HIS A 290 2.73 2.96 -31.21
C HIS A 290 3.85 1.91 -31.29
N GLU A 291 4.51 1.61 -30.17
CA GLU A 291 5.63 0.66 -30.11
C GLU A 291 5.16 -0.79 -29.96
N GLN A 292 4.08 -1.03 -29.21
CA GLN A 292 3.55 -2.36 -28.83
C GLN A 292 2.01 -2.38 -28.80
N PRO A 293 1.32 -2.28 -29.96
CA PRO A 293 -0.15 -2.15 -30.02
C PRO A 293 -0.93 -3.29 -29.34
N SER A 294 -0.36 -4.50 -29.32
CA SER A 294 -0.99 -5.68 -28.72
C SER A 294 -0.84 -5.75 -27.19
N ALA A 295 0.04 -4.95 -26.59
CA ALA A 295 0.38 -5.06 -25.17
C ALA A 295 -0.80 -4.74 -24.24
N ILE A 296 -1.70 -3.83 -24.65
CA ILE A 296 -2.91 -3.50 -23.89
C ILE A 296 -3.79 -4.73 -23.65
N ARG A 297 -3.84 -5.70 -24.58
CA ARG A 297 -4.68 -6.90 -24.46
C ARG A 297 -4.31 -7.77 -23.25
N LYS A 298 -3.14 -7.53 -22.65
CA LYS A 298 -2.65 -8.21 -21.45
C LYS A 298 -3.22 -7.62 -20.18
N LEU A 299 -3.87 -6.46 -20.23
CA LEU A 299 -4.51 -5.84 -19.08
C LEU A 299 -5.87 -6.49 -18.83
N VAL A 300 -6.03 -7.03 -17.63
CA VAL A 300 -7.28 -7.67 -17.20
C VAL A 300 -7.82 -6.90 -15.99
N PRO A 301 -8.98 -6.22 -16.12
CA PRO A 301 -9.57 -5.50 -15.01
C PRO A 301 -10.23 -6.47 -14.03
N ILE A 302 -9.94 -6.32 -12.74
CA ILE A 302 -10.57 -7.07 -11.66
C ILE A 302 -11.40 -6.10 -10.82
N SER A 303 -12.68 -6.40 -10.61
CA SER A 303 -13.56 -5.56 -9.80
C SER A 303 -13.25 -5.76 -8.32
N GLY A 304 -12.96 -4.67 -7.61
CA GLY A 304 -12.81 -4.71 -6.15
C GLY A 304 -12.45 -3.35 -5.54
N ASP A 305 -12.48 -3.27 -4.22
CA ASP A 305 -12.09 -2.11 -3.43
C ASP A 305 -11.22 -2.56 -2.26
N ILE A 306 -10.02 -1.97 -2.17
CA ILE A 306 -9.05 -2.26 -1.12
C ILE A 306 -9.60 -2.00 0.29
N CYS A 307 -10.61 -1.12 0.41
CA CYS A 307 -11.21 -0.75 1.70
C CYS A 307 -12.23 -1.77 2.20
N GLU A 308 -12.61 -2.74 1.37
CA GLU A 308 -13.57 -3.79 1.70
C GLU A 308 -12.83 -5.09 2.07
N PRO A 309 -13.40 -5.93 2.95
CA PRO A 309 -12.86 -7.25 3.26
C PRO A 309 -12.62 -8.08 1.99
N ASP A 310 -11.57 -8.91 2.00
CA ASP A 310 -11.12 -9.66 0.82
C ASP A 310 -10.90 -8.79 -0.44
N LEU A 311 -10.56 -7.50 -0.25
CA LEU A 311 -10.42 -6.49 -1.30
C LEU A 311 -11.71 -6.28 -2.14
N GLY A 312 -12.87 -6.67 -1.61
CA GLY A 312 -14.15 -6.63 -2.33
C GLY A 312 -14.20 -7.55 -3.56
N LEU A 313 -13.33 -8.56 -3.62
CA LEU A 313 -13.24 -9.50 -4.73
C LEU A 313 -14.35 -10.56 -4.64
N ASN A 314 -14.83 -11.01 -5.80
CA ASN A 314 -15.68 -12.21 -5.84
C ASN A 314 -14.81 -13.49 -5.76
N PRO A 315 -15.37 -14.64 -5.35
CA PRO A 315 -14.60 -15.88 -5.20
C PRO A 315 -13.88 -16.36 -6.47
N THR A 316 -14.46 -16.08 -7.65
CA THR A 316 -13.86 -16.44 -8.94
C THR A 316 -12.59 -15.65 -9.20
N ASP A 317 -12.63 -14.33 -9.00
CA ASP A 317 -11.47 -13.45 -9.15
C ASP A 317 -10.39 -13.76 -8.12
N VAL A 318 -10.77 -14.08 -6.87
CA VAL A 318 -9.81 -14.56 -5.85
C VAL A 318 -9.07 -15.78 -6.36
N LYS A 319 -9.79 -16.78 -6.91
CA LYS A 319 -9.17 -18.00 -7.44
C LYS A 319 -8.24 -17.67 -8.61
N ILE A 320 -8.67 -16.84 -9.56
CA ILE A 320 -7.83 -16.41 -10.70
C ILE A 320 -6.53 -15.78 -10.20
N LEU A 321 -6.61 -14.87 -9.23
CA LEU A 321 -5.43 -14.20 -8.69
C LEU A 321 -4.52 -15.18 -7.93
N VAL A 322 -5.08 -16.04 -7.10
CA VAL A 322 -4.35 -17.06 -6.33
C VAL A 322 -3.59 -18.03 -7.24
N ASP A 323 -4.23 -18.51 -8.30
CA ASP A 323 -3.67 -19.54 -9.18
C ASP A 323 -2.60 -18.97 -10.14
N ASN A 324 -2.71 -17.70 -10.53
CA ASN A 324 -1.92 -17.16 -11.65
C ASN A 324 -0.89 -16.08 -11.26
N VAL A 325 -1.11 -15.31 -10.19
CA VAL A 325 -0.27 -14.15 -9.86
C VAL A 325 1.03 -14.60 -9.21
N THR A 326 2.14 -14.03 -9.69
CA THR A 326 3.48 -14.29 -9.14
C THR A 326 4.17 -13.03 -8.63
N VAL A 327 3.72 -11.84 -9.07
CA VAL A 327 4.25 -10.55 -8.63
C VAL A 327 3.11 -9.62 -8.27
N VAL A 328 3.18 -8.98 -7.11
CA VAL A 328 2.18 -8.02 -6.64
C VAL A 328 2.83 -6.65 -6.43
N PHE A 329 2.19 -5.61 -6.96
CA PHE A 329 2.51 -4.22 -6.68
C PHE A 329 1.36 -3.56 -5.92
N HIS A 330 1.62 -3.13 -4.69
CA HIS A 330 0.65 -2.44 -3.86
C HIS A 330 0.91 -0.93 -3.81
N LEU A 331 0.22 -0.18 -4.67
CA LEU A 331 0.31 1.30 -4.75
C LEU A 331 -0.93 2.00 -4.19
N ALA A 332 -2.01 1.26 -3.94
CA ALA A 332 -3.29 1.86 -3.57
C ALA A 332 -3.25 2.44 -2.15
N ALA A 333 -3.50 3.74 -2.03
CA ALA A 333 -3.66 4.42 -0.75
C ALA A 333 -4.46 5.71 -0.95
N SER A 334 -5.07 6.22 0.12
CA SER A 334 -5.45 7.62 0.21
C SER A 334 -4.21 8.49 0.46
N ILE A 335 -4.03 9.50 -0.38
CA ILE A 335 -2.94 10.48 -0.30
C ILE A 335 -3.40 11.82 0.28
N LYS A 336 -4.57 11.86 0.91
CA LYS A 336 -5.08 13.07 1.54
C LYS A 336 -4.48 13.18 2.94
N PHE A 337 -3.69 14.23 3.15
CA PHE A 337 -2.91 14.40 4.39
C PHE A 337 -3.78 14.43 5.66
N ASN A 338 -4.88 15.18 5.66
CA ASN A 338 -5.70 15.42 6.86
C ASN A 338 -7.10 14.82 6.73
N GLU A 339 -7.20 13.52 6.43
CA GLU A 339 -8.46 12.81 6.58
C GLU A 339 -8.70 12.44 8.06
N PRO A 340 -9.98 12.33 8.50
CA PRO A 340 -10.29 11.81 9.83
C PRO A 340 -9.59 10.49 10.09
N LEU A 341 -9.09 10.28 11.32
CA LEU A 341 -8.23 9.15 11.65
C LEU A 341 -8.89 7.79 11.31
N VAL A 342 -10.18 7.62 11.58
CA VAL A 342 -10.96 6.42 11.21
C VAL A 342 -10.89 6.15 9.71
N THR A 343 -11.08 7.20 8.90
CA THR A 343 -11.03 7.13 7.44
C THR A 343 -9.62 6.80 6.94
N ALA A 344 -8.59 7.40 7.54
CA ALA A 344 -7.20 7.13 7.19
C ALA A 344 -6.84 5.67 7.51
N VAL A 345 -7.21 5.15 8.69
CA VAL A 345 -7.00 3.73 9.05
C VAL A 345 -7.74 2.79 8.11
N ARG A 346 -9.00 3.11 7.76
CA ARG A 346 -9.79 2.29 6.82
C ARG A 346 -9.21 2.25 5.40
N SER A 347 -8.61 3.34 4.95
CA SER A 347 -8.15 3.48 3.56
C SER A 347 -6.68 3.16 3.34
N ASN A 348 -5.86 3.20 4.39
CA ASN A 348 -4.40 3.00 4.30
C ASN A 348 -3.87 1.85 5.15
N LEU A 349 -4.52 1.51 6.28
CA LEU A 349 -4.00 0.50 7.21
C LEU A 349 -4.72 -0.85 7.06
N LEU A 350 -6.05 -0.89 7.20
CA LEU A 350 -6.83 -2.12 7.01
C LEU A 350 -6.62 -2.80 5.63
N PRO A 351 -6.49 -2.07 4.51
CA PRO A 351 -6.26 -2.68 3.21
C PRO A 351 -5.00 -3.52 3.11
N ILE A 352 -3.97 -3.21 3.92
CA ILE A 352 -2.75 -3.98 3.98
C ILE A 352 -3.06 -5.39 4.48
N ARG A 353 -3.85 -5.53 5.56
CA ARG A 353 -4.27 -6.83 6.09
C ARG A 353 -4.99 -7.67 5.03
N TYR A 354 -6.00 -7.10 4.38
CA TYR A 354 -6.77 -7.81 3.35
C TYR A 354 -5.89 -8.23 2.16
N LEU A 355 -4.92 -7.40 1.79
CA LEU A 355 -3.96 -7.75 0.75
C LEU A 355 -3.05 -8.90 1.17
N LEU A 356 -2.53 -8.88 2.41
CA LEU A 356 -1.67 -9.94 2.94
C LEU A 356 -2.42 -11.27 3.03
N GLU A 357 -3.67 -11.25 3.49
CA GLU A 357 -4.56 -12.42 3.51
C GLU A 357 -4.74 -13.04 2.11
N LEU A 358 -4.81 -12.22 1.07
CA LEU A 358 -4.83 -12.70 -0.31
C LEU A 358 -3.47 -13.23 -0.75
N CYS A 359 -2.37 -12.52 -0.44
CA CYS A 359 -1.02 -12.92 -0.83
C CYS A 359 -0.59 -14.25 -0.18
N HIS A 360 -1.00 -14.52 1.06
CA HIS A 360 -0.76 -15.81 1.73
C HIS A 360 -1.42 -16.99 1.03
N LYS A 361 -2.47 -16.75 0.23
CA LYS A 361 -3.12 -17.79 -0.57
C LYS A 361 -2.37 -18.03 -1.90
N MET A 362 -1.54 -17.10 -2.35
CA MET A 362 -0.79 -17.18 -3.62
C MET A 362 0.49 -18.01 -3.45
N MET A 363 0.40 -19.32 -3.70
CA MET A 363 1.53 -20.24 -3.53
C MET A 363 2.72 -19.96 -4.47
N SER A 364 2.46 -19.34 -5.63
CA SER A 364 3.48 -19.01 -6.64
C SER A 364 4.01 -17.58 -6.51
N LEU A 365 3.69 -16.86 -5.43
CA LEU A 365 4.14 -15.49 -5.22
C LEU A 365 5.65 -15.45 -4.97
N VAL A 366 6.37 -14.74 -5.83
CA VAL A 366 7.83 -14.56 -5.72
C VAL A 366 8.21 -13.13 -5.32
N SER A 367 7.31 -12.16 -5.44
CA SER A 367 7.59 -10.78 -5.04
C SER A 367 6.33 -9.98 -4.74
N LEU A 368 6.29 -9.33 -3.58
CA LEU A 368 5.34 -8.30 -3.20
C LEU A 368 6.08 -6.98 -2.95
N VAL A 369 5.81 -5.96 -3.78
CA VAL A 369 6.37 -4.62 -3.59
C VAL A 369 5.28 -3.71 -3.03
N HIS A 370 5.47 -3.25 -1.79
CA HIS A 370 4.61 -2.25 -1.17
C HIS A 370 5.16 -0.83 -1.37
N VAL A 371 4.30 0.10 -1.78
CA VAL A 371 4.68 1.51 -1.91
C VAL A 371 4.20 2.31 -0.70
N SER A 372 5.17 2.73 0.11
CA SER A 372 4.98 3.64 1.23
C SER A 372 5.37 5.07 0.81
N THR A 373 6.00 5.84 1.69
CA THR A 373 6.54 7.17 1.41
C THR A 373 7.77 7.41 2.25
N ALA A 374 8.75 8.18 1.75
CA ALA A 374 9.93 8.58 2.51
C ALA A 374 9.55 9.29 3.82
N PHE A 375 8.40 9.98 3.82
CA PHE A 375 7.90 10.73 4.98
C PHE A 375 7.11 9.88 5.98
N SER A 376 7.10 8.54 5.87
CA SER A 376 6.38 7.65 6.79
C SER A 376 6.93 7.69 8.21
N ASN A 377 8.13 8.24 8.40
CA ASN A 377 8.81 8.43 9.68
C ASN A 377 9.33 9.87 9.82
N CYS A 378 8.61 10.85 9.26
CA CYS A 378 9.01 12.27 9.25
C CYS A 378 9.00 12.97 10.63
N ASN A 379 8.58 12.27 11.68
CA ASN A 379 8.78 12.65 13.07
C ASN A 379 10.26 12.53 13.52
N ARG A 380 11.12 11.93 12.70
CA ARG A 380 12.57 11.84 12.89
C ARG A 380 13.29 12.74 11.90
N SER A 381 14.53 13.15 12.19
CA SER A 381 15.38 13.93 11.28
C SER A 381 16.21 13.04 10.33
N GLU A 382 16.66 11.88 10.81
CA GLU A 382 17.36 10.88 10.02
C GLU A 382 16.45 9.64 9.84
N ILE A 383 16.29 9.21 8.59
CA ILE A 383 15.40 8.12 8.20
C ILE A 383 16.19 7.11 7.39
N GLU A 384 16.42 5.96 8.00
CA GLU A 384 17.16 4.85 7.43
C GLU A 384 16.22 3.89 6.66
N GLU A 385 16.83 2.98 5.91
CA GLU A 385 16.17 1.90 5.17
C GLU A 385 15.83 0.71 6.08
N VAL A 386 15.23 1.02 7.23
CA VAL A 386 14.75 0.07 8.23
C VAL A 386 13.29 0.35 8.58
N ILE A 387 12.61 -0.62 9.17
CA ILE A 387 11.24 -0.47 9.66
C ILE A 387 11.29 -0.06 11.13
N TYR A 388 10.68 1.07 11.44
CA TYR A 388 10.68 1.62 12.79
C TYR A 388 9.50 1.08 13.60
N GLN A 389 9.72 0.84 14.89
CA GLN A 389 8.63 0.50 15.80
C GLN A 389 7.70 1.72 16.00
N PRO A 390 6.38 1.56 15.84
CA PRO A 390 5.43 2.65 16.03
C PRO A 390 5.17 2.90 17.53
N SER A 391 4.73 4.12 17.84
CA SER A 391 4.32 4.50 19.20
C SER A 391 3.09 3.72 19.70
N ILE A 392 2.20 3.34 18.77
CA ILE A 392 0.98 2.60 19.04
C ILE A 392 0.93 1.40 18.11
N HIS A 393 0.64 0.22 18.67
CA HIS A 393 0.50 -1.00 17.91
C HIS A 393 -0.69 -0.91 16.93
N PRO A 394 -0.54 -1.23 15.63
CA PRO A 394 -1.61 -1.11 14.64
C PRO A 394 -2.91 -1.80 15.06
N GLN A 395 -2.83 -3.05 15.53
CA GLN A 395 -4.00 -3.80 16.00
C GLN A 395 -4.75 -3.11 17.15
N LYS A 396 -4.03 -2.51 18.11
CA LYS A 396 -4.67 -1.78 19.22
C LYS A 396 -5.39 -0.53 18.73
N LEU A 397 -4.80 0.18 17.76
CA LEU A 397 -5.43 1.34 17.16
C LEU A 397 -6.71 0.94 16.40
N ILE A 398 -6.66 -0.14 15.64
CA ILE A 398 -7.84 -0.65 14.92
C ILE A 398 -8.95 -1.00 15.91
N GLU A 399 -8.65 -1.77 16.95
CA GLU A 399 -9.60 -2.13 18.01
C GLU A 399 -10.17 -0.88 18.72
N LEU A 400 -9.32 0.11 19.01
CA LEU A 400 -9.75 1.36 19.62
C LEU A 400 -10.78 2.10 18.75
N LEU A 401 -10.50 2.23 17.46
CA LEU A 401 -11.36 2.94 16.51
C LEU A 401 -12.65 2.17 16.17
N GLU A 402 -12.73 0.86 16.48
CA GLU A 402 -13.91 0.05 16.20
C GLU A 402 -15.14 0.41 17.05
N TRP A 403 -14.92 0.71 18.33
CA TRP A 403 -16.00 0.94 19.29
C TRP A 403 -16.20 2.41 19.65
N MET A 404 -15.18 3.24 19.49
CA MET A 404 -15.25 4.66 19.81
C MET A 404 -16.19 5.43 18.89
N ASP A 405 -16.78 6.50 19.43
CA ASP A 405 -17.54 7.47 18.65
C ASP A 405 -16.60 8.43 17.89
N ASP A 406 -17.06 8.90 16.72
CA ASP A 406 -16.26 9.72 15.81
C ASP A 406 -15.80 11.03 16.46
N ASP A 407 -16.64 11.64 17.32
CA ASP A 407 -16.34 12.89 18.02
C ASP A 407 -15.21 12.72 19.04
N LEU A 408 -15.22 11.62 19.80
CA LEU A 408 -14.14 11.30 20.72
C LEU A 408 -12.85 10.95 19.98
N VAL A 409 -12.94 10.23 18.84
CA VAL A 409 -11.77 9.98 17.98
C VAL A 409 -11.16 11.29 17.50
N GLU A 410 -11.96 12.25 17.03
CA GLU A 410 -11.45 13.54 16.58
C GLU A 410 -10.72 14.30 17.70
N LYS A 411 -11.27 14.30 18.92
CA LYS A 411 -10.64 14.92 20.10
C LYS A 411 -9.32 14.23 20.52
N MET A 412 -9.23 12.90 20.37
CA MET A 412 -8.01 12.16 20.71
C MET A 412 -6.98 12.13 19.59
N THR A 413 -7.37 12.38 18.35
CA THR A 413 -6.49 12.28 17.17
C THR A 413 -5.15 13.02 17.34
N PRO A 414 -5.08 14.26 17.84
CA PRO A 414 -3.80 14.93 18.07
C PRO A 414 -2.86 14.16 19.01
N HIS A 415 -3.40 13.54 20.06
CA HIS A 415 -2.63 12.76 21.03
C HIS A 415 -2.17 11.41 20.43
N VAL A 416 -3.00 10.80 19.59
CA VAL A 416 -2.68 9.54 18.89
C VAL A 416 -1.59 9.76 17.84
N LEU A 417 -1.65 10.88 17.12
CA LEU A 417 -0.64 11.26 16.14
C LEU A 417 0.71 11.58 16.79
N GLY A 418 0.72 12.17 17.98
CA GLY A 418 1.96 12.59 18.63
C GLY A 418 2.75 13.55 17.74
N ASP A 419 3.99 13.19 17.41
CA ASP A 419 4.89 14.01 16.60
C ASP A 419 4.62 13.95 15.09
N TYR A 420 3.68 13.12 14.64
CA TYR A 420 3.33 13.04 13.23
C TYR A 420 2.54 14.28 12.78
N PRO A 421 2.92 14.93 11.67
CA PRO A 421 2.27 16.16 11.22
C PRO A 421 0.85 15.96 10.71
N ASN A 422 0.48 14.72 10.33
CA ASN A 422 -0.80 14.41 9.72
C ASN A 422 -1.13 12.90 9.73
N THR A 423 -2.40 12.56 9.47
CA THR A 423 -2.89 11.16 9.49
C THR A 423 -2.34 10.31 8.35
N TYR A 424 -1.98 10.91 7.21
CA TYR A 424 -1.37 10.19 6.09
C TYR A 424 0.00 9.60 6.44
N THR A 425 0.94 10.43 6.92
CA THR A 425 2.28 9.97 7.29
C THR A 425 2.25 8.96 8.43
N PHE A 426 1.40 9.21 9.42
CA PHE A 426 1.16 8.29 10.54
C PHE A 426 0.66 6.91 10.07
N THR A 427 -0.39 6.86 9.24
CA THR A 427 -0.95 5.58 8.77
C THR A 427 -0.02 4.83 7.82
N LYS A 428 0.82 5.54 7.04
CA LYS A 428 1.88 4.91 6.24
C LYS A 428 2.96 4.28 7.12
N GLY A 429 3.42 4.97 8.16
CA GLY A 429 4.37 4.41 9.14
C GLY A 429 3.81 3.15 9.84
N LEU A 430 2.55 3.21 10.31
CA LEU A 430 1.87 2.05 10.90
C LEU A 430 1.71 0.88 9.92
N GLY A 431 1.44 1.19 8.64
CA GLY A 431 1.28 0.18 7.60
C GLY A 431 2.56 -0.62 7.35
N GLU A 432 3.72 0.02 7.42
CA GLU A 432 5.02 -0.67 7.28
C GLU A 432 5.25 -1.66 8.42
N TYR A 433 4.89 -1.31 9.65
CA TYR A 433 4.97 -2.24 10.79
C TYR A 433 3.96 -3.39 10.65
N LEU A 434 2.74 -3.11 10.18
CA LEU A 434 1.73 -4.15 9.95
C LEU A 434 2.18 -5.16 8.88
N LEU A 435 2.91 -4.71 7.85
CA LEU A 435 3.45 -5.58 6.80
C LEU A 435 4.41 -6.63 7.35
N ILE A 436 5.30 -6.29 8.27
CA ILE A 436 6.23 -7.27 8.85
C ILE A 436 5.53 -8.22 9.82
N GLU A 437 4.55 -7.73 10.57
CA GLU A 437 3.85 -8.51 11.59
C GLU A 437 2.89 -9.53 10.97
N GLU A 438 2.19 -9.16 9.90
CA GLU A 438 1.20 -10.04 9.26
C GLU A 438 1.70 -10.69 7.97
N GLY A 439 2.77 -10.15 7.39
CA GLY A 439 3.34 -10.62 6.13
C GLY A 439 4.45 -11.67 6.27
N HIS A 440 4.66 -12.25 7.45
CA HIS A 440 5.67 -13.27 7.70
C HIS A 440 5.72 -14.34 6.60
N ASN A 441 6.92 -14.67 6.12
CA ASN A 441 7.21 -15.63 5.04
C ASN A 441 6.85 -15.19 3.61
N LEU A 442 6.21 -14.04 3.39
CA LEU A 442 6.00 -13.52 2.04
C LEU A 442 7.30 -12.86 1.51
N PRO A 443 7.66 -13.07 0.23
CA PRO A 443 8.81 -12.40 -0.36
C PRO A 443 8.44 -10.95 -0.66
N MET A 444 8.73 -10.04 0.26
CA MET A 444 8.29 -8.64 0.15
C MET A 444 9.38 -7.61 0.39
N SER A 445 9.19 -6.45 -0.25
CA SER A 445 10.01 -5.25 -0.08
C SER A 445 9.15 -4.00 -0.04
N ILE A 446 9.67 -2.95 0.61
CA ILE A 446 8.99 -1.66 0.73
C ILE A 446 9.77 -0.61 -0.07
N VAL A 447 9.08 0.14 -0.92
CA VAL A 447 9.64 1.30 -1.63
C VAL A 447 9.02 2.57 -1.06
N ARG A 448 9.86 3.51 -0.62
CA ARG A 448 9.50 4.78 -0.01
C ARG A 448 9.86 5.96 -0.93
N PRO A 449 9.02 6.32 -1.91
CA PRO A 449 9.22 7.54 -2.70
C PRO A 449 9.02 8.81 -1.86
N SER A 450 9.82 9.84 -2.14
CA SER A 450 9.62 11.20 -1.65
C SER A 450 8.55 11.94 -2.49
N ILE A 451 8.70 13.26 -2.72
CA ILE A 451 7.67 14.07 -3.39
C ILE A 451 7.66 13.72 -4.88
N VAL A 452 6.73 12.86 -5.28
CA VAL A 452 6.64 12.41 -6.67
C VAL A 452 6.15 13.53 -7.58
N THR A 453 6.96 13.89 -8.57
CA THR A 453 6.72 14.94 -9.57
C THR A 453 6.62 14.37 -10.99
N ALA A 454 6.56 15.22 -12.01
CA ALA A 454 6.42 14.79 -13.40
C ALA A 454 7.54 13.82 -13.82
N SER A 455 7.28 13.00 -14.84
CA SER A 455 8.30 12.13 -15.42
C SER A 455 9.50 12.93 -15.92
N TRP A 456 10.70 12.39 -15.68
CA TRP A 456 11.94 12.97 -16.19
C TRP A 456 12.14 12.64 -17.66
N LYS A 457 12.03 11.36 -18.04
CA LYS A 457 12.26 10.89 -19.40
C LYS A 457 11.05 10.15 -19.97
N GLU A 458 10.48 9.22 -19.21
CA GLU A 458 9.54 8.23 -19.75
C GLU A 458 8.16 8.24 -19.07
N PRO A 459 7.09 7.84 -19.78
CA PRO A 459 7.04 7.58 -21.23
C PRO A 459 7.18 8.82 -22.09
N THR A 460 6.84 9.98 -21.52
CA THR A 460 7.01 11.29 -22.15
C THR A 460 7.58 12.24 -21.10
N CYS A 461 8.57 13.06 -21.45
CA CYS A 461 9.15 14.05 -20.54
C CYS A 461 8.09 15.05 -20.03
N GLY A 462 8.10 15.35 -18.73
CA GLY A 462 7.20 16.31 -18.10
C GLY A 462 5.76 15.82 -17.94
N TRP A 463 5.46 14.54 -18.19
CA TRP A 463 4.11 14.01 -18.05
C TRP A 463 3.63 14.04 -16.60
N ILE A 464 2.46 14.62 -16.40
CA ILE A 464 1.76 14.69 -15.12
C ILE A 464 0.25 14.85 -15.32
N ASP A 465 -0.55 14.24 -14.45
CA ASP A 465 -2.02 14.19 -14.59
C ASP A 465 -2.80 14.63 -13.34
N ASN A 466 -2.11 15.13 -12.31
CA ASN A 466 -2.70 15.53 -11.05
C ASN A 466 -2.11 16.84 -10.52
N TYR A 467 -2.83 17.50 -9.62
CA TYR A 467 -2.46 18.77 -9.00
C TYR A 467 -1.92 18.59 -7.57
N ASN A 468 -1.43 17.40 -7.23
CA ASN A 468 -1.06 17.09 -5.85
C ASN A 468 0.20 17.85 -5.42
N THR A 469 0.25 18.19 -4.13
CA THR A 469 1.43 18.75 -3.44
C THR A 469 2.05 19.94 -4.18
N VAL A 470 3.28 19.82 -4.69
CA VAL A 470 4.04 20.90 -5.34
C VAL A 470 3.41 21.32 -6.67
N THR A 471 2.84 20.38 -7.42
CA THR A 471 2.27 20.63 -8.75
C THR A 471 1.12 21.64 -8.72
N GLY A 472 0.27 21.56 -7.69
CA GLY A 472 -0.79 22.53 -7.49
C GLY A 472 -0.27 23.96 -7.32
N PHE A 473 0.86 24.13 -6.63
CA PHE A 473 1.50 25.44 -6.45
C PHE A 473 2.20 25.92 -7.71
N VAL A 474 2.88 25.05 -8.46
CA VAL A 474 3.46 25.41 -9.77
C VAL A 474 2.39 25.98 -10.70
N VAL A 475 1.23 25.32 -10.79
CA VAL A 475 0.11 25.84 -11.59
C VAL A 475 -0.47 27.13 -11.01
N ALA A 476 -0.68 27.20 -9.69
CA ALA A 476 -1.25 28.38 -9.05
C ALA A 476 -0.37 29.63 -9.22
N VAL A 477 0.95 29.47 -9.13
CA VAL A 477 1.94 30.53 -9.42
C VAL A 477 1.94 30.87 -10.90
N GLY A 478 1.97 29.85 -11.78
CA GLY A 478 1.97 30.05 -13.23
C GLY A 478 0.72 30.78 -13.74
N LYS A 479 -0.44 30.58 -13.11
CA LYS A 479 -1.69 31.33 -13.38
C LYS A 479 -1.75 32.70 -12.69
N GLY A 480 -0.78 33.04 -11.86
CA GLY A 480 -0.73 34.30 -11.11
C GLY A 480 -1.67 34.35 -9.90
N PHE A 481 -2.17 33.22 -9.40
CA PHE A 481 -3.01 33.18 -8.20
C PHE A 481 -2.20 33.33 -6.92
N VAL A 482 -0.91 32.97 -6.95
CA VAL A 482 -0.02 32.99 -5.78
C VAL A 482 1.27 33.75 -6.07
N ARG A 483 1.68 34.64 -5.15
CA ARG A 483 2.97 35.35 -5.18
C ARG A 483 3.87 35.09 -3.97
N TYR A 484 3.33 34.55 -2.90
CA TYR A 484 4.06 34.26 -1.67
C TYR A 484 3.68 32.87 -1.17
N LEU A 485 4.70 32.08 -0.84
CA LEU A 485 4.59 30.73 -0.30
C LEU A 485 5.37 30.67 1.02
N HIS A 486 4.92 29.83 1.95
CA HIS A 486 5.60 29.61 3.22
C HIS A 486 6.49 28.37 3.12
N GLY A 487 7.79 28.55 3.37
CA GLY A 487 8.78 27.49 3.37
C GLY A 487 10.15 28.05 3.73
N ASP A 488 11.10 27.18 4.07
CA ASP A 488 12.50 27.56 4.17
C ASP A 488 13.18 27.34 2.81
N PRO A 489 13.63 28.41 2.12
CA PRO A 489 14.31 28.27 0.82
C PRO A 489 15.57 27.39 0.87
N ASN A 490 16.21 27.26 2.03
CA ASN A 490 17.46 26.52 2.19
C ASN A 490 17.24 25.02 2.44
N CYS A 491 16.01 24.62 2.82
CA CYS A 491 15.68 23.22 3.01
C CYS A 491 15.68 22.47 1.67
N THR A 492 16.08 21.21 1.73
CA THR A 492 16.06 20.31 0.58
C THR A 492 14.63 20.03 0.14
N ALA A 493 14.34 20.28 -1.13
CA ALA A 493 13.09 19.89 -1.77
C ALA A 493 13.28 18.48 -2.32
N ASP A 494 12.92 17.44 -1.54
CA ASP A 494 13.13 16.05 -1.96
C ASP A 494 12.10 15.63 -3.04
N LEU A 495 12.37 16.09 -4.27
CA LEU A 495 11.56 15.83 -5.47
C LEU A 495 12.03 14.54 -6.12
N MET A 496 11.08 13.73 -6.59
CA MET A 496 11.37 12.45 -7.22
C MET A 496 10.57 12.30 -8.51
N PRO A 497 11.22 12.18 -9.68
CA PRO A 497 10.50 11.90 -10.92
C PRO A 497 9.72 10.57 -10.85
N ALA A 498 8.52 10.57 -11.40
CA ALA A 498 7.64 9.42 -11.33
C ALA A 498 8.18 8.16 -12.05
N ASP A 499 8.89 8.35 -13.16
CA ASP A 499 9.53 7.27 -13.92
C ASP A 499 10.73 6.66 -13.19
N VAL A 500 11.51 7.47 -12.47
CA VAL A 500 12.57 6.99 -11.57
C VAL A 500 11.98 6.09 -10.49
N SER A 501 10.88 6.52 -9.86
CA SER A 501 10.18 5.71 -8.85
C SER A 501 9.69 4.38 -9.40
N VAL A 502 9.10 4.39 -10.61
CA VAL A 502 8.59 3.17 -11.26
C VAL A 502 9.72 2.23 -11.67
N ASN A 503 10.82 2.76 -12.21
CA ASN A 503 11.98 1.95 -12.58
C ASN A 503 12.58 1.25 -11.37
N LEU A 504 12.67 1.95 -10.23
CA LEU A 504 13.09 1.34 -8.98
C LEU A 504 12.12 0.24 -8.54
N MET A 505 10.80 0.47 -8.58
CA MET A 505 9.81 -0.55 -8.19
C MET A 505 9.98 -1.85 -9.00
N LEU A 506 10.17 -1.74 -10.32
CA LEU A 506 10.37 -2.89 -11.19
C LEU A 506 11.68 -3.63 -10.86
N ALA A 507 12.77 -2.90 -10.58
CA ALA A 507 14.04 -3.48 -10.15
C ALA A 507 13.93 -4.16 -8.79
N VAL A 508 13.24 -3.54 -7.83
CA VAL A 508 12.98 -4.09 -6.49
C VAL A 508 12.15 -5.36 -6.57
N ALA A 509 11.18 -5.45 -7.48
CA ALA A 509 10.39 -6.67 -7.66
C ALA A 509 11.26 -7.87 -8.08
N ARG A 510 12.19 -7.66 -9.02
CA ARG A 510 13.17 -8.68 -9.38
C ARG A 510 14.08 -9.01 -8.20
N GLU A 511 14.65 -7.99 -7.57
CA GLU A 511 15.58 -8.14 -6.45
C GLU A 511 14.97 -8.93 -5.28
N THR A 512 13.69 -8.67 -4.98
CA THR A 512 12.95 -9.37 -3.92
C THR A 512 12.81 -10.87 -4.20
N ALA A 513 12.64 -11.23 -5.48
CA ALA A 513 12.51 -12.62 -5.89
C ALA A 513 13.86 -13.34 -5.98
N VAL A 514 14.90 -12.67 -6.47
CA VAL A 514 16.24 -13.24 -6.68
C VAL A 514 17.01 -13.36 -5.36
N ASN A 515 17.06 -12.27 -4.59
CA ASN A 515 17.86 -12.17 -3.37
C ASN A 515 16.93 -12.17 -2.15
N ARG A 516 16.30 -13.32 -1.91
CA ARG A 516 15.33 -13.49 -0.83
C ARG A 516 16.01 -13.34 0.54
N SER A 517 15.76 -12.21 1.18
CA SER A 517 16.20 -11.93 2.55
C SER A 517 15.14 -12.38 3.55
N GLU A 518 15.57 -12.86 4.71
CA GLU A 518 14.66 -13.10 5.85
C GLU A 518 14.02 -11.81 6.35
N GLN A 519 14.74 -10.70 6.22
CA GLN A 519 14.29 -9.36 6.59
C GLN A 519 13.72 -8.63 5.39
N VAL A 520 12.58 -7.95 5.58
CA VAL A 520 11.97 -7.09 4.57
C VAL A 520 12.90 -5.92 4.26
N LYS A 521 13.38 -5.83 3.02
CA LYS A 521 14.23 -4.72 2.58
C LYS A 521 13.38 -3.48 2.33
N VAL A 522 13.90 -2.33 2.74
CA VAL A 522 13.30 -1.02 2.50
C VAL A 522 14.19 -0.22 1.54
N TYR A 523 13.57 0.48 0.58
CA TYR A 523 14.25 1.29 -0.42
C TYR A 523 13.74 2.72 -0.33
N ASN A 524 14.57 3.63 0.17
CA ASN A 524 14.26 5.06 0.23
C ASN A 524 14.52 5.69 -1.15
N CYS A 525 13.46 5.87 -1.93
CA CYS A 525 13.53 6.49 -3.24
C CYS A 525 13.49 8.02 -3.09
N THR A 526 14.65 8.59 -2.79
CA THR A 526 14.84 10.00 -2.45
C THR A 526 15.99 10.61 -3.24
N SER A 527 15.96 11.92 -3.45
CA SER A 527 17.01 12.62 -4.21
C SER A 527 17.94 13.43 -3.31
N GLY A 528 17.49 13.87 -2.13
CA GLY A 528 18.16 14.89 -1.33
C GLY A 528 19.61 14.57 -0.95
N ASN A 529 19.92 13.31 -0.66
CA ASN A 529 21.27 12.88 -0.28
C ASN A 529 22.19 12.56 -1.46
N LEU A 530 21.64 12.30 -2.64
CA LEU A 530 22.40 11.88 -3.83
C LEU A 530 22.59 13.01 -4.84
N ASN A 531 21.57 13.83 -5.02
CA ASN A 531 21.56 14.96 -5.94
C ASN A 531 20.64 16.06 -5.38
N LYS A 532 21.20 16.90 -4.50
CA LYS A 532 20.44 17.89 -3.73
C LYS A 532 19.81 18.97 -4.63
N VAL A 533 18.54 19.27 -4.38
CA VAL A 533 17.82 20.45 -4.89
C VAL A 533 17.11 21.14 -3.74
N THR A 534 17.13 22.47 -3.69
CA THR A 534 16.55 23.26 -2.59
C THR A 534 15.21 23.88 -2.99
N TRP A 535 14.43 24.34 -2.01
CA TRP A 535 13.24 25.14 -2.30
C TRP A 535 13.57 26.46 -3.00
N ALA A 536 14.75 27.04 -2.79
CA ALA A 536 15.24 28.20 -3.55
C ALA A 536 15.44 27.87 -5.04
N ASP A 537 15.94 26.67 -5.37
CA ASP A 537 16.07 26.22 -6.76
C ASP A 537 14.70 26.02 -7.40
N VAL A 538 13.75 25.46 -6.65
CA VAL A 538 12.34 25.33 -7.09
C VAL A 538 11.71 26.70 -7.31
N GLU A 539 11.93 27.68 -6.42
CA GLU A 539 11.48 29.06 -6.63
C GLU A 539 12.03 29.62 -7.94
N LYS A 540 13.36 29.54 -8.11
CA LYS A 540 14.06 30.06 -9.29
C LYS A 540 13.53 29.47 -10.61
N HIS A 541 13.40 28.15 -10.69
CA HIS A 541 13.09 27.46 -11.95
C HIS A 541 11.60 27.17 -12.17
N CYS A 542 10.79 27.07 -11.11
CA CYS A 542 9.35 26.77 -11.24
C CYS A 542 8.44 27.98 -11.00
N PHE A 543 8.85 28.95 -10.18
CA PHE A 543 7.98 30.05 -9.76
C PHE A 543 8.23 31.36 -10.48
N HIS A 544 9.16 31.37 -11.44
CA HIS A 544 9.37 32.47 -12.39
C HIS A 544 9.27 31.96 -13.83
N PRO A 545 8.10 31.43 -14.27
CA PRO A 545 7.96 30.87 -15.60
C PRO A 545 8.23 31.93 -16.68
N THR A 546 9.16 31.62 -17.56
CA THR A 546 9.52 32.44 -18.72
C THR A 546 9.42 31.64 -20.01
N GLY A 547 9.52 32.31 -21.15
CA GLY A 547 9.70 31.61 -22.42
C GLY A 547 8.54 30.66 -22.72
N LYS A 548 8.85 29.35 -22.84
CA LYS A 548 7.87 28.32 -23.18
C LYS A 548 6.92 27.93 -22.04
N GLN A 549 7.32 28.22 -20.80
CA GLN A 549 6.60 27.86 -19.58
C GLN A 549 5.46 28.82 -19.24
N THR A 550 5.44 30.02 -19.84
CA THR A 550 4.39 31.00 -19.62
C THR A 550 3.01 30.39 -19.93
N MET A 551 2.15 30.36 -18.91
CA MET A 551 0.79 29.82 -19.01
C MET A 551 -0.19 30.89 -19.54
N ASN A 552 -1.26 30.46 -20.20
CA ASN A 552 -2.30 31.35 -20.70
C ASN A 552 -3.26 31.83 -19.62
N GLY A 553 -3.95 32.94 -19.88
CA GLY A 553 -5.04 33.40 -19.01
C GLY A 553 -4.61 33.73 -17.59
N THR A 554 -3.38 34.23 -17.41
CA THR A 554 -2.87 34.60 -16.09
C THR A 554 -3.73 35.73 -15.51
N LEU A 555 -3.94 35.72 -14.20
CA LEU A 555 -4.61 36.82 -13.50
C LEU A 555 -3.70 38.04 -13.46
N ARG A 556 -2.46 37.84 -13.01
CA ARG A 556 -1.41 38.87 -12.85
C ARG A 556 -0.06 38.32 -13.31
N TYR A 557 1.01 39.11 -13.12
CA TYR A 557 2.37 38.65 -13.41
C TYR A 557 2.68 37.36 -12.63
N SER A 558 3.12 36.32 -13.35
CA SER A 558 3.36 34.99 -12.82
C SER A 558 4.74 34.93 -12.20
N SER A 559 4.82 35.24 -10.91
CA SER A 559 6.05 35.20 -10.12
C SER A 559 5.70 35.00 -8.67
N ALA A 560 6.35 34.04 -8.00
CA ALA A 560 6.20 33.86 -6.56
C ALA A 560 7.54 33.71 -5.84
N THR A 561 7.53 34.05 -4.56
CA THR A 561 8.70 33.94 -3.68
C THR A 561 8.37 33.15 -2.42
N ILE A 562 9.33 32.40 -1.92
CA ILE A 562 9.22 31.60 -0.69
C ILE A 562 9.70 32.44 0.48
N ARG A 563 8.97 32.36 1.60
CA ARG A 563 9.25 33.12 2.83
C ARG A 563 9.27 32.18 4.03
N ASN A 564 10.39 32.18 4.74
CA ASN A 564 10.60 31.37 5.94
C ASN A 564 9.87 31.98 7.15
N ASN A 565 9.93 33.31 7.31
CA ASN A 565 9.28 33.97 8.43
C ASN A 565 7.75 33.96 8.27
N HIS A 566 7.07 33.26 9.19
CA HIS A 566 5.62 33.11 9.21
C HIS A 566 4.85 34.43 9.25
N TYR A 567 5.33 35.42 10.01
CA TYR A 567 4.67 36.71 10.16
C TYR A 567 4.76 37.54 8.88
N ILE A 568 5.96 37.57 8.26
CA ILE A 568 6.18 38.23 6.98
C ILE A 568 5.30 37.57 5.90
N TYR A 569 5.30 36.25 5.82
CA TYR A 569 4.43 35.51 4.91
C TYR A 569 2.96 35.86 5.13
N SER A 570 2.48 35.85 6.38
CA SER A 570 1.07 36.10 6.71
C SER A 570 0.64 37.52 6.35
N LEU A 571 1.49 38.51 6.62
CA LEU A 571 1.27 39.90 6.25
C LEU A 571 1.19 40.06 4.73
N LEU A 572 2.17 39.53 4.01
CA LEU A 572 2.21 39.58 2.54
C LEU A 572 1.01 38.85 1.91
N TYR A 573 0.62 37.69 2.44
CA TYR A 573 -0.53 36.94 1.97
C TYR A 573 -1.85 37.71 2.19
N LEU A 574 -2.00 38.37 3.34
CA LEU A 574 -3.17 39.18 3.63
C LEU A 574 -3.32 40.31 2.60
N TRP A 575 -2.25 41.07 2.37
CA TRP A 575 -2.28 42.22 1.48
C TRP A 575 -2.35 41.84 -0.01
N ASP A 576 -1.47 40.95 -0.45
CA ASP A 576 -1.30 40.68 -1.88
C ASP A 576 -2.28 39.61 -2.42
N HIS A 577 -2.82 38.74 -1.55
CA HIS A 577 -3.79 37.72 -1.97
C HIS A 577 -5.21 38.04 -1.51
N TYR A 578 -5.45 38.29 -0.22
CA TYR A 578 -6.83 38.51 0.28
C TYR A 578 -7.39 39.89 -0.05
N VAL A 579 -6.65 40.95 0.27
CA VAL A 579 -7.08 42.34 0.02
C VAL A 579 -7.19 42.58 -1.48
N PHE A 580 -6.33 41.97 -2.30
CA PHE A 580 -6.46 41.99 -3.77
C PHE A 580 -7.69 41.23 -4.29
N ALA A 581 -7.97 40.03 -3.75
CA ALA A 581 -9.06 39.18 -4.25
C ALA A 581 -10.47 39.75 -3.95
N ARG A 582 -10.67 40.39 -2.79
CA ARG A 582 -12.00 40.85 -2.36
C ARG A 582 -12.63 41.89 -3.31
N PRO A 583 -11.98 43.01 -3.67
CA PRO A 583 -12.54 43.96 -4.62
C PRO A 583 -12.79 43.35 -6.00
N LEU A 584 -11.88 42.47 -6.45
CA LEU A 584 -12.05 41.78 -7.73
C LEU A 584 -13.28 40.87 -7.74
N ASP A 585 -13.54 40.12 -6.67
CA ASP A 585 -14.76 39.31 -6.56
C ASP A 585 -16.02 40.17 -6.60
N VAL A 586 -16.03 41.33 -5.94
CA VAL A 586 -17.16 42.28 -6.01
C VAL A 586 -17.36 42.78 -7.44
N ILE A 587 -16.29 43.22 -8.10
CA ILE A 587 -16.34 43.70 -9.49
C ILE A 587 -16.83 42.59 -10.43
N LEU A 588 -16.28 41.38 -10.33
CA LEU A 588 -16.67 40.25 -11.17
C LEU A 588 -18.15 39.89 -10.99
N LYS A 589 -18.65 39.90 -9.74
CA LYS A 589 -20.07 39.71 -9.45
C LYS A 589 -20.96 40.79 -10.06
N LEU A 590 -20.54 42.06 -10.01
CA LEU A 590 -21.25 43.17 -10.66
C LEU A 590 -21.34 42.99 -12.19
N PHE A 591 -20.33 42.38 -12.81
CA PHE A 591 -20.33 42.02 -14.23
C PHE A 591 -20.97 40.64 -14.55
N GLY A 592 -21.74 40.08 -13.61
CA GLY A 592 -22.43 38.79 -13.79
C GLY A 592 -21.52 37.57 -13.85
N LYS A 593 -20.24 37.71 -13.47
CA LYS A 593 -19.27 36.60 -13.41
C LYS A 593 -19.23 36.02 -12.00
N ASN A 594 -19.58 34.74 -11.89
CA ASN A 594 -19.54 33.98 -10.64
C ASN A 594 -18.15 33.38 -10.39
N ILE A 595 -17.13 34.23 -10.26
CA ILE A 595 -15.78 33.82 -9.86
C ILE A 595 -15.61 34.11 -8.36
N GLU A 596 -15.11 33.13 -7.61
CA GLU A 596 -14.87 33.23 -6.16
C GLU A 596 -13.36 33.16 -5.85
N LEU A 597 -12.63 34.24 -6.13
CA LEU A 597 -11.20 34.35 -5.88
C LEU A 597 -10.89 34.22 -4.39
N VAL A 598 -11.70 34.79 -3.49
CA VAL A 598 -11.48 34.67 -2.03
C VAL A 598 -11.54 33.21 -1.60
N ARG A 599 -12.52 32.45 -2.10
CA ARG A 599 -12.64 31.02 -1.80
C ARG A 599 -11.48 30.22 -2.37
N MET A 600 -10.95 30.62 -3.52
CA MET A 600 -9.73 30.04 -4.09
C MET A 600 -8.52 30.30 -3.18
N GLN A 601 -8.36 31.53 -2.68
CA GLN A 601 -7.29 31.86 -1.72
C GLN A 601 -7.46 31.10 -0.40
N ASP A 602 -8.67 30.86 0.09
CA ASP A 602 -8.89 30.00 1.26
C ASP A 602 -8.40 28.57 1.04
N LYS A 603 -8.63 28.00 -0.16
CA LYS A 603 -8.14 26.66 -0.51
C LYS A 603 -6.60 26.64 -0.56
N ILE A 604 -5.98 27.63 -1.21
CA ILE A 604 -4.52 27.77 -1.30
C ILE A 604 -3.90 27.86 0.10
N ARG A 605 -4.44 28.71 0.98
CA ARG A 605 -3.97 28.85 2.36
C ARG A 605 -4.08 27.55 3.15
N LYS A 606 -5.21 26.85 3.04
CA LYS A 606 -5.39 25.52 3.67
C LYS A 606 -4.35 24.52 3.18
N SER A 607 -4.12 24.45 1.87
CA SER A 607 -3.09 23.59 1.29
C SER A 607 -1.68 23.96 1.77
N MET A 608 -1.34 25.25 1.87
CA MET A 608 -0.04 25.70 2.39
C MET A 608 0.16 25.32 3.85
N ASN A 609 -0.88 25.46 4.69
CA ASN A 609 -0.77 25.08 6.10
C ASN A 609 -0.49 23.58 6.28
N VAL A 610 -1.07 22.73 5.42
CA VAL A 610 -0.79 21.29 5.41
C VAL A 610 0.65 20.99 5.01
N LEU A 611 1.19 21.71 4.02
CA LEU A 611 2.54 21.47 3.52
C LEU A 611 3.64 22.17 4.31
N LYS A 612 3.30 23.15 5.17
CA LYS A 612 4.26 23.94 5.96
C LYS A 612 5.30 23.06 6.67
N PHE A 613 4.87 21.95 7.25
CA PHE A 613 5.77 21.02 7.93
C PHE A 613 6.85 20.47 6.97
N PHE A 614 6.49 20.11 5.73
CA PHE A 614 7.42 19.59 4.74
C PHE A 614 8.26 20.66 4.03
N SER A 615 7.75 21.90 3.94
CA SER A 615 8.48 23.00 3.31
C SER A 615 9.44 23.72 4.27
N CYS A 616 9.31 23.54 5.58
CA CYS A 616 10.12 24.23 6.60
C CYS A 616 11.04 23.31 7.39
N ASN A 617 10.98 21.99 7.17
CA ASN A 617 11.85 21.03 7.84
C ASN A 617 12.67 20.25 6.81
N GLN A 618 13.74 19.63 7.29
CA GLN A 618 14.66 18.85 6.48
C GLN A 618 14.88 17.48 7.09
N TRP A 619 15.05 16.51 6.19
CA TRP A 619 15.34 15.12 6.52
C TRP A 619 16.60 14.65 5.81
N LYS A 620 17.24 13.65 6.39
CA LYS A 620 18.34 12.91 5.78
C LYS A 620 17.90 11.46 5.60
N PHE A 621 17.80 11.02 4.36
CA PHE A 621 17.34 9.69 3.99
C PHE A 621 18.51 8.78 3.60
N SER A 622 18.77 7.68 4.32
CA SER A 622 19.74 6.69 3.80
C SER A 622 19.22 6.12 2.48
N SER A 623 20.10 5.72 1.57
CA SER A 623 19.73 5.19 0.24
C SER A 623 20.69 4.08 -0.20
N ASP A 624 21.18 3.32 0.77
CA ASP A 624 22.24 2.32 0.59
C ASP A 624 21.75 1.12 -0.20
N ASN A 625 20.53 0.63 0.09
CA ASN A 625 19.85 -0.43 -0.65
C ASN A 625 19.56 0.00 -2.09
N VAL A 626 19.10 1.24 -2.30
CA VAL A 626 18.90 1.80 -3.65
C VAL A 626 20.22 1.87 -4.43
N CYS A 627 21.29 2.35 -3.79
CA CYS A 627 22.61 2.44 -4.41
C CYS A 627 23.22 1.07 -4.70
N SER A 628 23.03 0.10 -3.80
CA SER A 628 23.48 -1.29 -3.98
C SER A 628 22.75 -1.96 -5.15
N LEU A 629 21.42 -1.82 -5.20
CA LEU A 629 20.61 -2.33 -6.30
C LEU A 629 20.98 -1.66 -7.64
N TRP A 630 21.27 -0.36 -7.66
CA TRP A 630 21.77 0.28 -8.88
C TRP A 630 23.10 -0.33 -9.33
N LYS A 631 24.02 -0.62 -8.41
CA LYS A 631 25.32 -1.20 -8.75
C LYS A 631 25.18 -2.61 -9.34
N SER A 632 24.24 -3.42 -8.84
CA SER A 632 24.02 -4.79 -9.31
C SER A 632 23.45 -4.91 -10.73
N LEU A 633 22.84 -3.85 -11.27
CA LEU A 633 22.31 -3.85 -12.64
C LEU A 633 23.42 -3.76 -13.70
N ASN A 634 23.23 -4.48 -14.81
CA ASN A 634 24.12 -4.37 -15.97
C ASN A 634 23.86 -3.06 -16.76
N ALA A 635 24.73 -2.72 -17.71
CA ALA A 635 24.66 -1.46 -18.44
C ALA A 635 23.34 -1.29 -19.24
N LYS A 636 22.82 -2.36 -19.84
CA LYS A 636 21.58 -2.33 -20.62
C LYS A 636 20.36 -2.12 -19.71
N GLU A 637 20.35 -2.77 -18.56
CA GLU A 637 19.32 -2.58 -17.53
C GLU A 637 19.34 -1.18 -16.94
N LYS A 638 20.54 -0.64 -16.64
CA LYS A 638 20.72 0.75 -16.18
C LYS A 638 20.17 1.76 -17.17
N GLN A 639 20.35 1.52 -18.46
CA GLN A 639 19.80 2.38 -19.51
C GLN A 639 18.26 2.28 -19.57
N MET A 640 17.72 1.06 -19.51
CA MET A 640 16.29 0.82 -19.71
C MET A 640 15.44 1.11 -18.47
N PHE A 641 15.95 0.84 -17.27
CA PHE A 641 15.29 1.07 -15.99
C PHE A 641 16.13 2.02 -15.14
N ASN A 642 16.39 3.22 -15.68
CA ASN A 642 17.21 4.21 -14.98
C ASN A 642 16.48 4.78 -13.76
N PHE A 643 17.07 4.60 -12.59
CA PHE A 643 16.62 5.23 -11.34
C PHE A 643 17.76 5.97 -10.61
N ASP A 644 18.82 6.34 -11.34
CA ASP A 644 19.96 7.07 -10.79
C ASP A 644 19.73 8.58 -10.86
N VAL A 645 19.27 9.15 -9.75
CA VAL A 645 18.96 10.58 -9.62
C VAL A 645 20.17 11.50 -9.80
N ARG A 646 21.41 11.01 -9.67
CA ARG A 646 22.64 11.81 -9.85
C ARG A 646 22.80 12.33 -11.28
N GLN A 647 22.12 11.69 -12.23
CA GLN A 647 22.15 12.07 -13.64
C GLN A 647 21.14 13.17 -14.00
N ILE A 648 20.30 13.59 -13.05
CA ILE A 648 19.29 14.63 -13.28
C ILE A 648 19.97 16.00 -13.28
N ASN A 649 19.80 16.74 -14.38
CA ASN A 649 20.04 18.18 -14.40
C ASN A 649 18.78 18.87 -13.84
N TRP A 650 18.88 19.42 -12.63
CA TRP A 650 17.73 20.03 -11.94
C TRP A 650 17.11 21.21 -12.67
N PRO A 651 17.88 22.21 -13.16
CA PRO A 651 17.33 23.28 -13.99
C PRO A 651 16.48 22.77 -15.16
N ASP A 652 17.04 21.90 -16.01
CA ASP A 652 16.34 21.38 -17.18
C ASP A 652 15.10 20.58 -16.78
N TYR A 653 15.20 19.78 -15.72
CA TYR A 653 14.08 18.98 -15.22
C TYR A 653 12.93 19.86 -14.69
N LEU A 654 13.23 20.86 -13.85
CA LEU A 654 12.23 21.76 -13.25
C LEU A 654 11.54 22.61 -14.33
N GLU A 655 12.29 23.06 -15.33
CA GLU A 655 11.75 23.79 -16.47
C GLU A 655 10.79 22.93 -17.31
N ASN A 656 11.18 21.68 -17.59
CA ASN A 656 10.32 20.71 -18.28
C ASN A 656 9.11 20.31 -17.43
N TYR A 657 9.24 20.27 -16.12
CA TYR A 657 8.13 20.01 -15.20
C TYR A 657 7.07 21.12 -15.26
N VAL A 658 7.47 22.40 -15.29
CA VAL A 658 6.53 23.52 -15.46
C VAL A 658 5.87 23.49 -16.84
N TYR A 659 6.65 23.22 -17.88
CA TYR A 659 6.11 23.04 -19.23
C TYR A 659 5.11 21.87 -19.30
N GLY A 660 5.42 20.77 -18.62
CA GLY A 660 4.55 19.61 -18.46
C GLY A 660 3.21 19.96 -17.81
N CYS A 661 3.23 20.75 -16.73
CA CYS A 661 2.00 21.26 -16.11
C CYS A 661 1.12 22.02 -17.11
N LYS A 662 1.72 22.86 -17.95
CA LYS A 662 1.01 23.62 -19.00
C LYS A 662 0.39 22.71 -20.06
N VAL A 663 1.15 21.76 -20.59
CA VAL A 663 0.70 20.89 -21.68
C VAL A 663 -0.30 19.84 -21.21
N PHE A 664 -0.02 19.15 -20.10
CA PHE A 664 -0.79 17.97 -19.71
C PHE A 664 -1.94 18.30 -18.74
N LEU A 665 -1.76 19.25 -17.81
CA LEU A 665 -2.81 19.62 -16.86
C LEU A 665 -3.73 20.71 -17.39
N LEU A 666 -3.14 21.76 -17.95
CA LEU A 666 -3.89 22.91 -18.48
C LEU A 666 -4.35 22.71 -19.93
N LYS A 667 -3.84 21.67 -20.62
CA LYS A 667 -4.17 21.35 -22.01
C LYS A 667 -3.91 22.53 -22.96
N GLU A 668 -2.89 23.34 -22.67
CA GLU A 668 -2.53 24.49 -23.50
C GLU A 668 -1.59 24.07 -24.64
N ASP A 669 -1.87 24.56 -25.85
CA ASP A 669 -1.06 24.31 -27.04
C ASP A 669 0.18 25.22 -27.07
N ALA A 670 1.31 24.67 -27.52
CA ALA A 670 2.55 25.38 -27.80
C ALA A 670 2.36 26.55 -28.79
N SER A 671 1.36 26.49 -29.68
CA SER A 671 1.02 27.56 -30.64
C SER A 671 0.62 28.90 -29.99
N THR A 672 0.19 28.89 -28.73
CA THR A 672 -0.30 30.09 -28.01
C THR A 672 0.78 30.87 -27.26
N LEU A 673 2.03 30.42 -27.35
CA LEU A 673 3.17 30.88 -26.56
C LEU A 673 3.53 32.36 -26.75
N ALA A 674 3.52 32.86 -28.00
CA ALA A 674 3.81 34.27 -28.29
C ALA A 674 2.76 35.23 -27.67
N LEU A 675 1.49 34.82 -27.67
CA LEU A 675 0.39 35.59 -27.05
C LEU A 675 0.49 35.59 -25.52
N ALA A 676 0.88 34.45 -24.94
CA ALA A 676 1.09 34.32 -23.50
C ALA A 676 2.24 35.24 -23.02
N GLN A 677 3.37 35.24 -23.72
CA GLN A 677 4.52 36.09 -23.42
C GLN A 677 4.21 37.58 -23.55
N LYS A 678 3.56 38.00 -24.65
CA LYS A 678 3.18 39.40 -24.86
C LYS A 678 2.29 39.94 -23.74
N ARG A 679 1.37 39.09 -23.23
CA ARG A 679 0.49 39.43 -22.09
C ARG A 679 1.21 39.43 -20.74
N GLN A 680 2.25 38.60 -20.56
CA GLN A 680 3.05 38.62 -19.33
C GLN A 680 3.95 39.86 -19.28
N ASN A 681 4.61 40.22 -20.39
CA ASN A 681 5.45 41.40 -20.49
C ASN A 681 4.66 42.70 -20.26
N SER A 682 3.43 42.80 -20.80
CA SER A 682 2.58 43.98 -20.56
C SER A 682 2.12 44.13 -19.10
N LYS A 683 2.11 43.03 -18.33
CA LYS A 683 1.82 43.04 -16.89
C LYS A 683 3.05 43.32 -16.04
N ASN A 684 4.25 42.98 -16.51
CA ASN A 684 5.51 43.29 -15.82
C ASN A 684 5.78 44.81 -15.82
N VAL A 685 5.39 45.52 -16.88
CA VAL A 685 5.56 46.99 -16.99
C VAL A 685 4.55 47.78 -16.14
N LYS A 686 3.46 47.13 -15.67
CA LYS A 686 2.38 47.76 -14.90
C LYS A 686 2.42 47.47 -13.40
N ASN A 687 3.27 46.55 -12.97
CA ASN A 687 3.57 46.24 -11.56
C ASN A 687 4.89 46.90 -11.18
#